data_AF-A0A8T0ACS2-F1
#
_entry.id   AF-A0A8T0ACS2-F1
#
_cell.length_a   1.000
_cell.length_b   1.000
_cell.length_c   1.000
_cell.angle_alpha   90.00
_cell.angle_beta   90.00
_cell.angle_gamma   90.00
#
_symmetry.space_group_name_H-M   'P 1'
#
loop_
_entity.id
_entity.type
_entity.pdbx_description
1 polymer ?
#
loop_
_entity_poly.entity_id
_entity_poly.type
_entity_poly.pdbx_seq_one_letter_code
_entity_poly.pdbx_strand_id
1 'polypeptide(L)'
;MDFYNTHTFAMSTLFIFFFSVLNQWTGVEGWSYHYSDTTMAWVEAREWCKENYTDMVAIQNRDEIEYLNTVIPKATTGYYWIGIRKINGIWTWVGTNKHLTAEAENWAKGEPNNGGNNEDCVEMYIKRGTDDGKWNDEHCQKKKSALCYTASCKKDSCSPNGECVETINSHQCECFEGFYGKKCEHVVICEEKYISAPENGSVQCSHAFGNFSYKSECKYSCNEGYQLVGAKVTECGATKAWSNTPPTCELVQCPGIETPQDGSVSCTDQTLSLGSVCSFSCIEGFILEGASSTECTKTGDWSANVPKCTAVQCPAVKTPQDGSVSCTDQTLSLGSVCSFSCSEGFILEGASSTECTKTGEWSADVPKCTAVRCPTLEEPLEGKMKCTGDSYGNQCTFSCNNGYQLLGVSELTCTKTAQWSQVTPSCTAVQCPAVKTPQDGSVSCTDQTLSLGSVCSFNCIEGFILEGASSTECTKTGDWSADVPRCTAVQCPAVKTPQDGSVSCTDQTLSLGSVCSFSCSEGFILEGASSTECTKTGEWSADVPKCTAVRCPYLQDLINGLRNCSSEENLFSTACSFSCLNGYELQGHQIVMCSLSGNWTGEVPECKEVQSEHSLSLVSGVTIGVGSAAALSSLGFAFWIMKRLRKLKAKKFDLSNSDIDVPPQQYKSFDSLI
;
A
#
# COMPACT_ATOMS: atom_id res chain seq x y z
N MET A 1 68.03 116.68 -46.02
CA MET A 1 67.59 115.28 -46.25
C MET A 1 66.10 115.21 -45.97
N ASP A 2 65.23 115.91 -46.70
CA ASP A 2 65.01 115.96 -48.17
C ASP A 2 64.04 114.87 -48.62
N PHE A 3 62.77 115.23 -48.81
CA PHE A 3 62.32 115.56 -50.17
C PHE A 3 61.14 116.56 -50.13
N TYR A 4 60.85 117.14 -51.30
CA TYR A 4 59.95 118.29 -51.49
C TYR A 4 58.48 118.01 -51.07
N ASN A 5 57.71 118.98 -50.54
CA ASN A 5 57.08 120.12 -51.24
C ASN A 5 56.21 119.63 -52.43
N THR A 6 54.90 119.90 -52.55
CA THR A 6 54.04 120.98 -52.02
C THR A 6 52.61 120.45 -51.80
N HIS A 7 51.72 121.21 -51.13
CA HIS A 7 50.28 121.30 -51.51
C HIS A 7 49.51 122.42 -50.78
N THR A 8 49.85 123.69 -51.06
CA THR A 8 48.96 124.84 -50.77
C THR A 8 47.79 124.88 -51.76
N PHE A 9 46.89 123.88 -51.68
CA PHE A 9 45.61 123.83 -52.39
C PHE A 9 44.47 123.16 -51.58
N ALA A 10 44.69 122.93 -50.28
CA ALA A 10 43.76 122.24 -49.37
C ALA A 10 42.55 123.10 -48.90
N MET A 11 42.15 124.12 -49.67
CA MET A 11 41.07 125.06 -49.35
C MET A 11 39.98 125.15 -50.44
N SER A 12 40.10 124.42 -51.55
CA SER A 12 39.14 124.46 -52.66
C SER A 12 38.67 123.10 -53.17
N THR A 13 39.37 122.00 -52.85
CA THR A 13 38.95 120.64 -53.23
C THR A 13 37.95 120.02 -52.25
N LEU A 14 37.97 120.43 -50.98
CA LEU A 14 37.07 119.90 -49.93
C LEU A 14 35.58 120.17 -50.21
N PHE A 15 35.28 121.24 -50.95
CA PHE A 15 33.90 121.64 -51.29
C PHE A 15 33.32 120.92 -52.51
N ILE A 16 34.15 120.24 -53.31
CA ILE A 16 33.72 119.56 -54.54
C ILE A 16 33.51 118.06 -54.29
N PHE A 17 34.32 117.42 -53.44
CA PHE A 17 34.11 116.02 -53.07
C PHE A 17 32.85 115.76 -52.24
N PHE A 18 32.38 116.75 -51.47
CA PHE A 18 31.12 116.61 -50.72
C PHE A 18 29.86 116.60 -51.62
N PHE A 19 29.95 117.13 -52.85
CA PHE A 19 28.83 117.13 -53.81
C PHE A 19 28.85 115.94 -54.78
N SER A 20 29.98 115.23 -54.93
CA SER A 20 30.09 114.06 -55.82
C SER A 20 29.79 112.71 -55.15
N VAL A 21 29.83 112.63 -53.81
CA VAL A 21 29.46 111.40 -53.06
C VAL A 21 27.94 111.29 -52.83
N LEU A 22 27.20 112.40 -52.90
CA LEU A 22 25.73 112.41 -52.71
C LEU A 22 24.92 111.89 -53.91
N ASN A 23 25.56 111.51 -55.03
CA ASN A 23 24.90 110.98 -56.23
C ASN A 23 25.30 109.52 -56.57
N GLN A 24 25.73 108.75 -55.56
CA GLN A 24 25.76 107.27 -55.64
C GLN A 24 25.00 106.61 -54.49
N TRP A 25 23.84 107.17 -54.15
CA TRP A 25 22.73 106.30 -53.76
C TRP A 25 22.26 105.60 -55.02
N THR A 26 22.69 104.35 -55.23
CA THR A 26 21.91 103.42 -56.04
C THR A 26 20.54 103.33 -55.37
N GLY A 27 19.53 103.97 -55.96
CA GLY A 27 18.19 103.92 -55.42
C GLY A 27 17.81 102.46 -55.24
N VAL A 28 17.56 102.05 -53.99
CA VAL A 28 16.85 100.79 -53.76
C VAL A 28 15.52 100.98 -54.45
N GLU A 29 15.23 100.15 -55.45
CA GLU A 29 13.94 100.12 -56.14
C GLU A 29 12.90 99.59 -55.16
N GLY A 30 12.47 100.51 -54.31
CA GLY A 30 11.47 100.34 -53.29
C GLY A 30 10.12 100.00 -53.89
N TRP A 31 9.22 99.44 -53.07
CA TRP A 31 7.81 99.38 -53.42
C TRP A 31 7.34 100.80 -53.75
N SER A 32 7.18 101.05 -55.04
CA SER A 32 7.01 102.37 -55.63
C SER A 32 5.74 102.39 -56.46
N TYR A 33 4.99 103.47 -56.32
CA TYR A 33 3.63 103.58 -56.82
C TYR A 33 3.59 104.49 -58.04
N HIS A 34 2.91 104.03 -59.08
CA HIS A 34 2.85 104.68 -60.39
C HIS A 34 1.40 104.75 -60.84
N TYR A 35 1.04 105.72 -61.67
CA TYR A 35 -0.34 105.90 -62.12
C TYR A 35 -0.43 106.33 -63.58
N SER A 36 -1.57 106.09 -64.22
CA SER A 36 -1.79 106.51 -65.61
C SER A 36 -2.36 107.93 -65.70
N ASP A 37 -1.79 108.75 -66.60
CA ASP A 37 -2.34 110.06 -66.97
C ASP A 37 -3.64 109.97 -67.79
N THR A 38 -3.96 108.78 -68.29
CA THR A 38 -5.18 108.49 -69.06
C THR A 38 -6.13 107.55 -68.29
N THR A 39 -7.43 107.69 -68.54
CA THR A 39 -8.46 106.88 -67.86
C THR A 39 -8.87 105.66 -68.69
N MET A 40 -8.85 104.49 -68.08
CA MET A 40 -9.10 103.19 -68.70
C MET A 40 -10.03 102.29 -67.84
N ALA A 41 -10.57 101.21 -68.40
CA ALA A 41 -11.41 100.26 -67.67
C ALA A 41 -10.54 99.38 -66.76
N TRP A 42 -11.10 98.75 -65.73
CA TRP A 42 -10.29 98.05 -64.71
C TRP A 42 -9.42 96.91 -65.28
N VAL A 43 -9.87 96.23 -66.34
CA VAL A 43 -9.08 95.18 -67.03
C VAL A 43 -7.91 95.80 -67.79
N GLU A 44 -8.18 96.85 -68.58
CA GLU A 44 -7.17 97.63 -69.31
C GLU A 44 -6.12 98.23 -68.34
N ALA A 45 -6.58 98.72 -67.17
CA ALA A 45 -5.74 99.25 -66.09
C ALA A 45 -4.77 98.19 -65.56
N ARG A 46 -5.25 96.94 -65.40
CA ARG A 46 -4.41 95.84 -64.96
C ARG A 46 -3.36 95.47 -66.00
N GLU A 47 -3.76 95.38 -67.26
CA GLU A 47 -2.86 95.05 -68.38
C GLU A 47 -1.77 96.11 -68.50
N TRP A 48 -2.14 97.40 -68.48
CA TRP A 48 -1.20 98.52 -68.46
C TRP A 48 -0.21 98.45 -67.28
N CYS A 49 -0.69 98.15 -66.06
CA CYS A 49 0.19 98.01 -64.90
C CYS A 49 1.15 96.82 -65.00
N LYS A 50 0.80 95.74 -65.72
CA LYS A 50 1.68 94.58 -65.94
C LYS A 50 2.68 94.77 -67.07
N GLU A 51 2.36 95.59 -68.06
CA GLU A 51 3.27 95.91 -69.17
C GLU A 51 4.37 96.90 -68.74
N ASN A 52 4.09 97.76 -67.75
CA ASN A 52 4.97 98.85 -67.34
C ASN A 52 5.57 98.69 -65.92
N TYR A 53 4.93 97.90 -65.05
CA TYR A 53 5.29 97.71 -63.63
C TYR A 53 5.06 96.23 -63.21
N THR A 54 4.80 95.94 -61.92
CA THR A 54 4.53 94.56 -61.45
C THR A 54 3.07 94.14 -61.63
N ASP A 55 2.12 94.89 -61.06
CA ASP A 55 0.66 94.73 -61.25
C ASP A 55 -0.06 96.00 -60.73
N MET A 56 -1.40 96.02 -60.73
CA MET A 56 -2.14 97.03 -59.94
C MET A 56 -1.88 96.86 -58.43
N VAL A 57 -1.89 97.97 -57.69
CA VAL A 57 -1.53 98.02 -56.26
C VAL A 57 -2.31 97.00 -55.43
N ALA A 58 -1.57 96.21 -54.64
CA ALA A 58 -2.10 95.29 -53.64
C ALA A 58 -1.86 95.83 -52.23
N ILE A 59 -2.82 96.56 -51.67
CA ILE A 59 -2.65 97.29 -50.40
C ILE A 59 -2.60 96.32 -49.21
N GLN A 60 -1.57 96.45 -48.37
CA GLN A 60 -1.26 95.55 -47.27
C GLN A 60 -1.80 96.03 -45.92
N ASN A 61 -1.84 97.34 -45.66
CA ASN A 61 -2.21 97.93 -44.37
C ASN A 61 -2.68 99.40 -44.51
N ARG A 62 -3.06 100.03 -43.39
CA ARG A 62 -3.56 101.43 -43.38
C ARG A 62 -2.47 102.50 -43.58
N ASP A 63 -1.24 102.22 -43.20
CA ASP A 63 -0.12 103.17 -43.35
C ASP A 63 0.21 103.36 -44.84
N GLU A 64 0.14 102.27 -45.63
CA GLU A 64 0.20 102.31 -47.09
C GLU A 64 -0.94 103.15 -47.71
N ILE A 65 -2.16 103.10 -47.14
CA ILE A 65 -3.30 103.91 -47.61
C ILE A 65 -3.07 105.39 -47.35
N GLU A 66 -2.60 105.75 -46.15
CA GLU A 66 -2.28 107.13 -45.80
C GLU A 66 -1.12 107.65 -46.65
N TYR A 67 -0.09 106.82 -46.87
CA TYR A 67 1.02 107.13 -47.79
C TYR A 67 0.52 107.37 -49.22
N LEU A 68 -0.27 106.46 -49.79
CA LEU A 68 -0.89 106.59 -51.12
C LEU A 68 -1.72 107.87 -51.23
N ASN A 69 -2.61 108.12 -50.26
CA ASN A 69 -3.43 109.33 -50.22
C ASN A 69 -2.60 110.61 -50.01
N THR A 70 -1.36 110.51 -49.55
CA THR A 70 -0.43 111.64 -49.39
C THR A 70 0.42 111.88 -50.63
N VAL A 71 0.98 110.84 -51.26
CA VAL A 71 1.94 110.99 -52.37
C VAL A 71 1.27 111.09 -53.74
N ILE A 72 0.24 110.29 -54.03
CA ILE A 72 -0.44 110.27 -55.34
C ILE A 72 -1.21 111.60 -55.52
N PRO A 73 -1.17 112.27 -56.68
CA PRO A 73 -1.98 113.46 -56.92
C PRO A 73 -3.48 113.14 -56.91
N LYS A 74 -4.33 114.17 -56.80
CA LYS A 74 -5.76 113.98 -57.05
C LYS A 74 -5.96 113.67 -58.54
N ALA A 75 -6.74 112.65 -58.87
CA ALA A 75 -7.06 112.31 -60.25
C ALA A 75 -7.68 113.51 -60.98
N THR A 76 -7.21 113.78 -62.20
CA THR A 76 -7.72 114.87 -63.05
C THR A 76 -9.13 114.58 -63.56
N THR A 77 -9.46 113.31 -63.80
CA THR A 77 -10.77 112.82 -64.22
C THR A 77 -11.13 111.52 -63.50
N GLY A 78 -12.17 111.57 -62.66
CA GLY A 78 -12.62 110.42 -61.88
C GLY A 78 -11.75 110.17 -60.64
N TYR A 79 -11.31 108.92 -60.47
CA TYR A 79 -10.54 108.41 -59.32
C TYR A 79 -9.50 107.38 -59.81
N TYR A 80 -8.91 106.59 -58.91
CA TYR A 80 -7.93 105.56 -59.25
C TYR A 80 -8.50 104.14 -59.11
N TRP A 81 -8.27 103.26 -60.09
CA TRP A 81 -8.48 101.82 -59.97
C TRP A 81 -7.35 101.19 -59.14
N ILE A 82 -7.71 100.31 -58.18
CA ILE A 82 -6.76 99.54 -57.37
C ILE A 82 -6.90 98.03 -57.62
N GLY A 83 -5.88 97.27 -57.23
CA GLY A 83 -5.70 95.85 -57.57
C GLY A 83 -6.61 94.86 -56.84
N ILE A 84 -7.75 95.28 -56.32
CA ILE A 84 -8.72 94.43 -55.61
C ILE A 84 -10.00 94.25 -56.41
N ARG A 85 -10.45 93.00 -56.49
CA ARG A 85 -11.64 92.59 -57.24
C ARG A 85 -12.45 91.54 -56.46
N LYS A 86 -13.77 91.57 -56.60
CA LYS A 86 -14.68 90.49 -56.21
C LYS A 86 -14.42 89.28 -57.10
N ILE A 87 -14.06 88.15 -56.51
CA ILE A 87 -13.87 86.87 -57.19
C ILE A 87 -14.59 85.81 -56.36
N ASN A 88 -15.58 85.13 -56.96
CA ASN A 88 -16.43 84.15 -56.27
C ASN A 88 -17.07 84.69 -54.96
N GLY A 89 -17.39 85.98 -54.92
CA GLY A 89 -17.94 86.67 -53.75
C GLY A 89 -16.91 87.19 -52.73
N ILE A 90 -15.61 86.89 -52.90
CA ILE A 90 -14.55 87.30 -51.97
C ILE A 90 -13.70 88.41 -52.60
N TRP A 91 -13.48 89.50 -51.86
CA TRP A 91 -12.56 90.57 -52.24
C TRP A 91 -11.12 90.07 -52.19
N THR A 92 -10.44 90.08 -53.34
CA THR A 92 -9.11 89.46 -53.53
C THR A 92 -8.18 90.41 -54.27
N TRP A 93 -6.96 90.58 -53.74
CA TRP A 93 -5.87 91.33 -54.36
C TRP A 93 -5.29 90.54 -55.52
N VAL A 94 -5.54 90.98 -56.75
CA VAL A 94 -5.27 90.15 -57.93
C VAL A 94 -3.78 90.03 -58.28
N GLY A 95 -2.94 90.94 -57.79
CA GLY A 95 -1.49 90.92 -57.99
C GLY A 95 -0.74 89.97 -57.05
N THR A 96 -1.25 89.77 -55.83
CA THR A 96 -0.65 88.86 -54.82
C THR A 96 -1.44 87.57 -54.62
N ASN A 97 -2.64 87.48 -55.19
CA ASN A 97 -3.64 86.42 -54.97
C ASN A 97 -4.02 86.22 -53.48
N LYS A 98 -3.78 87.24 -52.63
CA LYS A 98 -4.20 87.24 -51.22
C LYS A 98 -5.62 87.82 -51.10
N HIS A 99 -6.42 87.30 -50.18
CA HIS A 99 -7.71 87.91 -49.83
C HIS A 99 -7.51 89.22 -49.05
N LEU A 100 -8.55 90.07 -49.01
CA LEU A 100 -8.54 91.29 -48.20
C LEU A 100 -8.41 90.97 -46.70
N THR A 101 -7.49 91.64 -46.01
CA THR A 101 -7.36 91.59 -44.54
C THR A 101 -8.07 92.76 -43.88
N ALA A 102 -8.47 92.60 -42.62
CA ALA A 102 -9.07 93.68 -41.82
C ALA A 102 -8.07 94.82 -41.50
N GLU A 103 -6.76 94.57 -41.64
CA GLU A 103 -5.73 95.62 -41.55
C GLU A 103 -5.70 96.51 -42.80
N ALA A 104 -5.92 95.94 -44.00
CA ALA A 104 -6.00 96.71 -45.24
C ALA A 104 -7.40 97.32 -45.46
N GLU A 105 -8.47 96.69 -44.96
CA GLU A 105 -9.86 97.09 -45.24
C GLU A 105 -10.17 98.57 -44.94
N ASN A 106 -10.64 99.30 -45.97
CA ASN A 106 -10.83 100.75 -45.89
C ASN A 106 -11.97 101.30 -46.77
N TRP A 107 -13.14 100.66 -46.75
CA TRP A 107 -14.32 101.15 -47.48
C TRP A 107 -14.80 102.54 -47.01
N ALA A 108 -15.43 103.27 -47.93
CA ALA A 108 -16.09 104.54 -47.68
C ALA A 108 -17.44 104.34 -46.96
N LYS A 109 -18.03 105.42 -46.42
CA LYS A 109 -19.26 105.32 -45.63
C LYS A 109 -20.48 104.93 -46.49
N GLY A 110 -20.80 103.64 -46.48
CA GLY A 110 -21.91 103.03 -47.23
C GLY A 110 -21.46 101.85 -48.10
N GLU A 111 -20.15 101.70 -48.29
CA GLU A 111 -19.54 100.76 -49.21
C GLU A 111 -19.03 99.49 -48.51
N PRO A 112 -18.93 98.35 -49.22
CA PRO A 112 -19.30 98.14 -50.63
C PRO A 112 -20.82 97.97 -50.82
N ASN A 113 -21.44 98.80 -51.67
CA ASN A 113 -22.89 98.80 -51.88
C ASN A 113 -23.39 97.84 -52.99
N ASN A 114 -22.51 97.39 -53.90
CA ASN A 114 -22.84 96.51 -55.02
C ASN A 114 -23.93 97.08 -55.98
N GLY A 115 -23.79 98.33 -56.38
CA GLY A 115 -24.76 99.12 -57.14
C GLY A 115 -25.23 98.46 -58.42
N GLY A 116 -26.54 98.27 -58.56
CA GLY A 116 -27.13 97.60 -59.73
C GLY A 116 -26.72 96.13 -59.92
N ASN A 117 -26.08 95.51 -58.90
CA ASN A 117 -25.55 94.14 -58.91
C ASN A 117 -24.43 93.85 -59.93
N ASN A 118 -23.58 94.82 -60.27
CA ASN A 118 -22.46 94.58 -61.20
C ASN A 118 -21.17 95.37 -60.85
N GLU A 119 -20.88 95.50 -59.56
CA GLU A 119 -19.75 96.28 -59.02
C GLU A 119 -18.70 95.34 -58.41
N ASP A 120 -17.95 94.70 -59.31
CA ASP A 120 -16.89 93.74 -58.99
C ASP A 120 -15.51 94.39 -58.77
N CYS A 121 -15.32 95.64 -59.17
CA CYS A 121 -14.03 96.33 -59.21
C CYS A 121 -14.01 97.53 -58.26
N VAL A 122 -12.83 97.93 -57.79
CA VAL A 122 -12.73 98.89 -56.68
C VAL A 122 -11.90 100.11 -57.04
N GLU A 123 -12.46 101.29 -56.75
CA GLU A 123 -11.77 102.58 -56.87
C GLU A 123 -11.30 103.12 -55.51
N MET A 124 -10.28 103.99 -55.52
CA MET A 124 -9.71 104.64 -54.33
C MET A 124 -9.78 106.17 -54.41
N TYR A 125 -10.26 106.79 -53.34
CA TYR A 125 -10.53 108.22 -53.22
C TYR A 125 -9.31 109.02 -52.76
N ILE A 126 -8.30 109.13 -53.62
CA ILE A 126 -7.12 109.97 -53.38
C ILE A 126 -7.53 111.45 -53.32
N LYS A 127 -7.25 112.10 -52.19
CA LYS A 127 -7.37 113.56 -51.95
C LYS A 127 -8.75 114.12 -52.30
N ARG A 128 -9.83 113.39 -52.00
CA ARG A 128 -11.21 113.72 -52.39
C ARG A 128 -11.75 114.96 -51.64
N GLY A 129 -11.36 115.15 -50.39
CA GLY A 129 -11.88 116.08 -49.38
C GLY A 129 -12.86 115.43 -48.39
N THR A 130 -13.48 114.30 -48.77
CA THR A 130 -14.44 113.51 -47.98
C THR A 130 -14.23 112.04 -48.31
N ASP A 131 -14.17 111.17 -47.30
CA ASP A 131 -13.81 109.76 -47.47
C ASP A 131 -12.45 109.59 -48.16
N ASP A 132 -11.44 110.36 -47.71
CA ASP A 132 -10.08 110.34 -48.28
C ASP A 132 -9.33 109.03 -48.00
N GLY A 133 -8.64 108.53 -49.02
CA GLY A 133 -8.03 107.21 -49.04
C GLY A 133 -9.03 106.05 -49.03
N LYS A 134 -10.33 106.30 -48.85
CA LYS A 134 -11.37 105.26 -48.80
C LYS A 134 -11.64 104.64 -50.16
N TRP A 135 -12.28 103.48 -50.13
CA TRP A 135 -12.63 102.70 -51.33
C TRP A 135 -14.13 102.62 -51.58
N ASN A 136 -14.48 102.37 -52.83
CA ASN A 136 -15.84 102.14 -53.30
C ASN A 136 -15.85 101.01 -54.33
N ASP A 137 -16.84 100.11 -54.29
CA ASP A 137 -17.06 99.18 -55.41
C ASP A 137 -17.81 99.87 -56.55
N GLU A 138 -17.46 99.52 -57.78
CA GLU A 138 -17.87 100.24 -58.97
C GLU A 138 -17.81 99.34 -60.21
N HIS A 139 -18.62 99.68 -61.21
CA HIS A 139 -18.78 98.93 -62.44
C HIS A 139 -17.49 98.94 -63.27
N CYS A 140 -16.81 97.79 -63.39
CA CYS A 140 -15.47 97.61 -63.97
C CYS A 140 -15.19 98.28 -65.33
N GLN A 141 -16.24 98.54 -66.12
CA GLN A 141 -16.15 99.19 -67.45
C GLN A 141 -16.00 100.73 -67.39
N LYS A 142 -16.12 101.35 -66.19
CA LYS A 142 -15.94 102.79 -66.01
C LYS A 142 -14.47 103.17 -66.26
N LYS A 143 -14.24 104.32 -66.90
CA LYS A 143 -12.89 104.80 -67.22
C LYS A 143 -12.33 105.60 -66.04
N LYS A 144 -11.21 105.17 -65.47
CA LYS A 144 -10.49 105.78 -64.32
C LYS A 144 -8.98 105.59 -64.48
N SER A 145 -8.14 106.34 -63.78
CA SER A 145 -6.68 106.13 -63.86
C SER A 145 -6.29 104.80 -63.21
N ALA A 146 -5.35 104.07 -63.80
CA ALA A 146 -4.74 102.90 -63.17
C ALA A 146 -3.80 103.34 -62.02
N LEU A 147 -3.70 102.53 -60.97
CA LEU A 147 -2.69 102.66 -59.92
C LEU A 147 -1.90 101.35 -59.81
N CYS A 148 -0.60 101.42 -60.06
CA CYS A 148 0.33 100.31 -60.18
C CYS A 148 1.41 100.34 -59.08
N TYR A 149 2.09 99.21 -58.89
CA TYR A 149 3.32 99.15 -58.08
C TYR A 149 4.43 98.37 -58.76
N THR A 150 5.68 98.61 -58.33
CA THR A 150 6.85 97.78 -58.62
C THR A 150 7.34 97.11 -57.33
N ALA A 151 7.52 95.79 -57.32
CA ALA A 151 7.95 95.02 -56.14
C ALA A 151 9.46 95.15 -55.82
N SER A 152 9.85 95.08 -54.54
CA SER A 152 11.26 95.14 -54.09
C SER A 152 11.91 93.78 -53.83
N CYS A 153 11.14 92.74 -53.51
CA CYS A 153 11.67 91.41 -53.22
C CYS A 153 12.17 90.72 -54.50
N LYS A 154 13.49 90.51 -54.57
CA LYS A 154 14.17 89.79 -55.66
C LYS A 154 14.61 88.41 -55.16
N LYS A 155 14.84 87.45 -56.07
CA LYS A 155 15.13 86.04 -55.70
C LYS A 155 16.40 85.87 -54.83
N ASP A 156 17.27 86.86 -54.85
CA ASP A 156 18.51 86.98 -54.09
C ASP A 156 18.45 88.02 -52.95
N SER A 157 17.26 88.60 -52.67
CA SER A 157 17.05 89.50 -51.53
C SER A 157 17.43 88.84 -50.20
N CYS A 158 16.98 87.60 -49.97
CA CYS A 158 17.23 86.83 -48.76
C CYS A 158 17.97 85.51 -49.07
N SER A 159 18.64 84.98 -48.05
CA SER A 159 19.15 83.62 -47.97
C SER A 159 18.00 82.61 -48.02
N PRO A 160 18.22 81.34 -48.43
CA PRO A 160 17.23 80.26 -48.27
C PRO A 160 16.73 80.02 -46.83
N ASN A 161 17.35 80.66 -45.83
CA ASN A 161 17.02 80.57 -44.41
C ASN A 161 16.08 81.70 -43.92
N GLY A 162 15.33 82.35 -44.81
CA GLY A 162 14.33 83.35 -44.45
C GLY A 162 13.41 83.74 -45.61
N GLU A 163 12.29 84.37 -45.28
CA GLU A 163 11.29 84.86 -46.26
C GLU A 163 11.49 86.36 -46.53
N CYS A 164 11.28 86.78 -47.78
CA CYS A 164 11.37 88.20 -48.15
C CYS A 164 10.02 88.88 -47.96
N VAL A 165 10.00 89.94 -47.14
CA VAL A 165 8.80 90.72 -46.82
C VAL A 165 8.93 92.12 -47.41
N GLU A 166 7.94 92.50 -48.21
CA GLU A 166 7.81 93.80 -48.85
C GLU A 166 7.48 94.90 -47.84
N THR A 167 8.05 96.09 -48.03
CA THR A 167 7.86 97.26 -47.13
C THR A 167 7.77 98.56 -47.94
N ILE A 168 7.24 99.64 -47.36
CA ILE A 168 7.09 100.93 -48.06
C ILE A 168 8.48 101.42 -48.51
N ASN A 169 8.67 101.51 -49.83
CA ASN A 169 9.94 101.80 -50.50
C ASN A 169 11.14 100.86 -50.18
N SER A 170 10.96 99.61 -49.72
CA SER A 170 12.08 98.66 -49.50
C SER A 170 11.62 97.20 -49.32
N HIS A 171 12.53 96.28 -49.00
CA HIS A 171 12.19 94.94 -48.44
C HIS A 171 13.01 94.64 -47.18
N GLN A 172 12.54 93.67 -46.39
CA GLN A 172 13.25 93.06 -45.26
C GLN A 172 13.24 91.52 -45.37
N CYS A 173 14.07 90.84 -44.59
CA CYS A 173 14.09 89.38 -44.51
C CYS A 173 13.66 88.91 -43.11
N GLU A 174 12.61 88.08 -43.04
CA GLU A 174 12.20 87.41 -41.82
C GLU A 174 12.89 86.05 -41.73
N CYS A 175 13.82 85.92 -40.79
CA CYS A 175 14.68 84.73 -40.70
C CYS A 175 13.98 83.55 -40.03
N PHE A 176 14.19 82.37 -40.58
CA PHE A 176 13.79 81.13 -39.93
C PHE A 176 14.57 80.94 -38.62
N GLU A 177 13.98 80.17 -37.70
CA GLU A 177 14.55 79.92 -36.38
C GLU A 177 16.03 79.47 -36.47
N GLY A 178 16.88 80.05 -35.63
CA GLY A 178 18.32 79.77 -35.58
C GLY A 178 19.15 80.49 -36.64
N PHE A 179 18.56 81.32 -37.50
CA PHE A 179 19.28 82.16 -38.47
C PHE A 179 19.08 83.66 -38.21
N TYR A 180 20.05 84.48 -38.60
CA TYR A 180 20.04 85.93 -38.39
C TYR A 180 20.91 86.67 -39.41
N GLY A 181 20.88 88.00 -39.35
CA GLY A 181 21.57 88.91 -40.29
C GLY A 181 20.57 89.66 -41.16
N LYS A 182 21.05 90.51 -42.09
CA LYS A 182 20.15 91.33 -42.93
C LYS A 182 19.51 90.54 -44.07
N LYS A 183 20.11 89.41 -44.42
CA LYS A 183 19.64 88.45 -45.43
C LYS A 183 19.41 87.06 -44.83
N CYS A 184 19.49 86.86 -43.52
CA CYS A 184 19.48 85.53 -42.88
C CYS A 184 20.70 84.67 -43.31
N GLU A 185 21.84 85.35 -43.46
CA GLU A 185 23.13 84.86 -43.93
C GLU A 185 24.01 84.25 -42.82
N HIS A 186 23.63 84.42 -41.55
CA HIS A 186 24.32 83.85 -40.40
C HIS A 186 23.47 82.78 -39.71
N VAL A 187 24.12 81.72 -39.23
CA VAL A 187 23.52 80.72 -38.35
C VAL A 187 23.95 80.97 -36.90
N VAL A 188 23.06 80.69 -35.95
CA VAL A 188 23.37 80.62 -34.52
C VAL A 188 24.42 79.56 -34.27
N ILE A 189 25.43 79.89 -33.46
CA ILE A 189 26.50 78.99 -33.03
C ILE A 189 26.48 78.95 -31.50
N CYS A 190 26.48 77.75 -30.92
CA CYS A 190 26.62 77.50 -29.50
C CYS A 190 28.10 77.35 -29.12
N GLU A 191 28.47 77.70 -27.88
CA GLU A 191 29.87 77.61 -27.47
C GLU A 191 30.33 76.15 -27.29
N GLU A 192 31.39 75.76 -28.01
CA GLU A 192 32.02 74.43 -27.95
C GLU A 192 32.48 74.05 -26.52
N LYS A 193 32.89 75.03 -25.70
CA LYS A 193 33.44 74.78 -24.35
C LYS A 193 32.48 74.10 -23.37
N TYR A 194 31.18 74.07 -23.68
CA TYR A 194 30.16 73.36 -22.90
C TYR A 194 29.96 71.90 -23.37
N ILE A 195 30.68 71.46 -24.40
CA ILE A 195 30.74 70.07 -24.89
C ILE A 195 32.10 69.48 -24.52
N SER A 196 32.13 68.69 -23.45
CA SER A 196 33.28 67.88 -23.05
C SER A 196 32.91 66.40 -23.04
N ALA A 197 33.85 65.53 -23.37
CA ALA A 197 33.70 64.11 -23.07
C ALA A 197 33.71 63.92 -21.54
N PRO A 198 32.80 63.10 -20.96
CA PRO A 198 32.90 62.73 -19.56
C PRO A 198 34.13 61.86 -19.29
N GLU A 199 34.64 61.91 -18.06
CA GLU A 199 35.62 60.93 -17.58
C GLU A 199 35.02 59.53 -17.69
N ASN A 200 35.80 58.55 -18.17
CA ASN A 200 35.32 57.22 -18.55
C ASN A 200 34.19 57.20 -19.60
N GLY A 201 34.16 58.16 -20.52
CA GLY A 201 33.27 58.11 -21.69
C GLY A 201 33.76 58.93 -22.89
N SER A 202 32.84 59.19 -23.82
CA SER A 202 33.08 59.91 -25.07
C SER A 202 31.84 60.67 -25.54
N VAL A 203 32.06 61.66 -26.42
CA VAL A 203 31.02 62.42 -27.11
C VAL A 203 31.26 62.38 -28.62
N GLN A 204 30.19 62.27 -29.40
CA GLN A 204 30.20 62.36 -30.86
C GLN A 204 29.18 63.40 -31.31
N CYS A 205 29.60 64.36 -32.12
CA CYS A 205 28.75 65.45 -32.60
C CYS A 205 28.48 65.36 -34.11
N SER A 206 27.29 65.83 -34.50
CA SER A 206 26.87 66.00 -35.88
C SER A 206 26.41 67.46 -36.10
N HIS A 207 26.63 67.99 -37.30
CA HIS A 207 26.59 69.44 -37.55
C HIS A 207 25.86 69.75 -38.86
N ALA A 208 24.57 70.08 -38.78
CA ALA A 208 23.72 70.30 -39.95
C ALA A 208 24.11 71.54 -40.78
N PHE A 209 24.49 72.64 -40.11
CA PHE A 209 24.78 73.94 -40.74
C PHE A 209 26.20 74.45 -40.43
N GLY A 210 27.12 73.55 -40.07
CA GLY A 210 28.50 73.86 -39.67
C GLY A 210 28.77 73.63 -38.17
N ASN A 211 30.05 73.62 -37.78
CA ASN A 211 30.49 73.20 -36.44
C ASN A 211 29.76 73.97 -35.32
N PHE A 212 29.12 73.23 -34.41
CA PHE A 212 28.37 73.73 -33.25
C PHE A 212 27.28 74.77 -33.58
N SER A 213 26.80 74.79 -34.83
CA SER A 213 25.65 75.59 -35.27
C SER A 213 24.31 75.06 -34.74
N TYR A 214 23.24 75.84 -34.88
CA TYR A 214 21.85 75.43 -34.62
C TYR A 214 21.55 74.03 -35.20
N LYS A 215 20.83 73.19 -34.44
CA LYS A 215 20.58 71.77 -34.76
C LYS A 215 21.84 70.90 -34.92
N SER A 216 22.97 71.31 -34.32
CA SER A 216 24.05 70.37 -34.03
C SER A 216 23.63 69.45 -32.88
N GLU A 217 23.63 68.14 -33.11
CA GLU A 217 23.36 67.12 -32.09
C GLU A 217 24.69 66.52 -31.60
N CYS A 218 24.95 66.60 -30.30
CA CYS A 218 26.07 65.94 -29.62
C CYS A 218 25.55 64.83 -28.70
N LYS A 219 26.11 63.63 -28.84
CA LYS A 219 25.63 62.38 -28.25
C LYS A 219 26.71 61.73 -27.39
N TYR A 220 26.34 61.37 -26.16
CA TYR A 220 27.25 60.85 -25.15
C TYR A 220 27.15 59.33 -24.98
N SER A 221 28.27 58.71 -24.61
CA SER A 221 28.38 57.30 -24.24
C SER A 221 29.47 57.09 -23.20
N CYS A 222 29.25 56.15 -22.28
CA CYS A 222 30.27 55.71 -21.32
C CYS A 222 31.05 54.50 -21.85
N ASN A 223 32.22 54.28 -21.25
CA ASN A 223 33.00 53.06 -21.40
C ASN A 223 32.30 51.88 -20.71
N GLU A 224 32.72 50.65 -21.03
CA GLU A 224 32.24 49.45 -20.35
C GLU A 224 32.53 49.51 -18.84
N GLY A 225 31.56 49.11 -18.02
CA GLY A 225 31.60 49.26 -16.56
C GLY A 225 31.00 50.56 -16.02
N TYR A 226 30.64 51.53 -16.87
CA TYR A 226 30.11 52.83 -16.45
C TYR A 226 28.71 53.10 -17.03
N GLN A 227 27.84 53.68 -16.20
CA GLN A 227 26.48 54.10 -16.54
C GLN A 227 26.41 55.62 -16.73
N LEU A 228 25.65 56.04 -17.76
CA LEU A 228 25.46 57.46 -18.07
C LEU A 228 24.42 58.09 -17.14
N VAL A 229 24.82 59.09 -16.37
CA VAL A 229 23.96 59.86 -15.46
C VAL A 229 23.76 61.26 -16.04
N GLY A 230 22.53 61.56 -16.47
CA GLY A 230 22.18 62.80 -17.17
C GLY A 230 21.70 62.55 -18.61
N ALA A 231 21.75 63.60 -19.43
CA ALA A 231 21.20 63.55 -20.78
C ALA A 231 22.13 62.85 -21.78
N LYS A 232 21.60 61.87 -22.51
CA LYS A 232 22.33 61.14 -23.57
C LYS A 232 22.63 61.96 -24.82
N VAL A 233 21.87 63.03 -25.03
CA VAL A 233 21.91 63.89 -26.22
C VAL A 233 21.76 65.34 -25.80
N THR A 234 22.51 66.24 -26.42
CA THR A 234 22.34 67.70 -26.32
C THR A 234 22.35 68.32 -27.71
N GLU A 235 21.48 69.31 -27.93
CA GLU A 235 21.28 69.98 -29.22
C GLU A 235 21.53 71.48 -29.07
N CYS A 236 22.18 72.10 -30.06
CA CYS A 236 22.36 73.55 -30.09
C CYS A 236 21.07 74.25 -30.52
N GLY A 237 20.42 74.95 -29.58
CA GLY A 237 19.19 75.69 -29.80
C GLY A 237 19.40 77.10 -30.36
N ALA A 238 18.36 77.69 -30.93
CA ALA A 238 18.39 79.02 -31.55
C ALA A 238 18.73 80.18 -30.59
N THR A 239 18.70 79.93 -29.27
CA THR A 239 19.08 80.87 -28.22
C THR A 239 20.60 80.91 -27.94
N LYS A 240 21.44 80.21 -28.73
CA LYS A 240 22.88 79.96 -28.50
C LYS A 240 23.18 79.06 -27.29
N ALA A 241 22.17 78.41 -26.73
CA ALA A 241 22.29 77.49 -25.62
C ALA A 241 22.21 76.03 -26.08
N TRP A 242 22.99 75.16 -25.44
CA TRP A 242 22.83 73.71 -25.54
C TRP A 242 21.63 73.26 -24.70
N SER A 243 20.84 72.31 -25.20
CA SER A 243 19.62 71.84 -24.52
C SER A 243 19.89 71.12 -23.19
N ASN A 244 21.05 70.48 -23.06
CA ASN A 244 21.52 69.81 -21.84
C ASN A 244 23.02 70.08 -21.59
N THR A 245 23.43 70.04 -20.33
CA THR A 245 24.85 69.97 -19.92
C THR A 245 25.43 68.58 -20.17
N PRO A 246 26.78 68.42 -20.24
CA PRO A 246 27.40 67.11 -20.28
C PRO A 246 26.97 66.22 -19.09
N PRO A 247 26.65 64.94 -19.35
CA PRO A 247 26.36 63.94 -18.30
C PRO A 247 27.64 63.46 -17.61
N THR A 248 27.51 62.77 -16.48
CA THR A 248 28.58 61.99 -15.85
C THR A 248 28.54 60.53 -16.30
N CYS A 249 29.67 59.82 -16.17
CA CYS A 249 29.76 58.38 -16.32
C CYS A 249 30.20 57.79 -14.97
N GLU A 250 29.26 57.17 -14.27
CA GLU A 250 29.45 56.66 -12.91
C GLU A 250 29.57 55.13 -12.93
N LEU A 251 30.35 54.56 -12.02
CA LEU A 251 30.66 53.13 -12.03
C LEU A 251 29.38 52.32 -11.76
N VAL A 252 29.14 51.25 -12.52
CA VAL A 252 28.03 50.32 -12.25
C VAL A 252 28.32 49.58 -10.95
N GLN A 253 27.55 49.87 -9.91
CA GLN A 253 27.60 49.22 -8.60
C GLN A 253 26.29 48.48 -8.33
N CYS A 254 26.37 47.30 -7.74
CA CYS A 254 25.20 46.54 -7.30
C CYS A 254 24.82 46.89 -5.84
N PRO A 255 23.55 46.67 -5.42
CA PRO A 255 23.10 46.90 -4.05
C PRO A 255 23.94 46.17 -3.00
N GLY A 256 24.06 46.73 -1.79
CA GLY A 256 24.71 46.06 -0.68
C GLY A 256 24.06 44.71 -0.36
N ILE A 257 24.87 43.66 -0.26
CA ILE A 257 24.40 42.31 0.11
C ILE A 257 24.27 42.20 1.63
N GLU A 258 23.11 41.76 2.10
CA GLU A 258 22.91 41.35 3.50
C GLU A 258 23.56 39.99 3.76
N THR A 259 24.16 39.81 4.94
CA THR A 259 24.67 38.50 5.38
C THR A 259 23.51 37.52 5.59
N PRO A 260 23.55 36.30 5.02
CA PRO A 260 22.54 35.29 5.34
C PRO A 260 22.59 34.95 6.83
N GLN A 261 21.41 34.80 7.45
CA GLN A 261 21.31 34.32 8.83
C GLN A 261 22.01 32.95 8.94
N ASP A 262 22.75 32.73 10.03
CA ASP A 262 23.53 31.51 10.27
C ASP A 262 24.56 31.20 9.15
N GLY A 263 25.10 32.25 8.53
CA GLY A 263 26.17 32.19 7.54
C GLY A 263 27.00 33.46 7.42
N SER A 264 27.76 33.56 6.33
CA SER A 264 28.63 34.69 6.01
C SER A 264 28.71 34.91 4.50
N VAL A 265 29.06 36.13 4.09
CA VAL A 265 29.37 36.49 2.69
C VAL A 265 30.78 37.08 2.61
N SER A 266 31.50 36.76 1.54
CA SER A 266 32.81 37.33 1.21
C SER A 266 32.84 37.73 -0.26
N CYS A 267 33.01 39.04 -0.51
CA CYS A 267 33.09 39.60 -1.85
C CYS A 267 34.54 39.81 -2.31
N THR A 268 34.80 39.74 -3.61
CA THR A 268 36.10 40.04 -4.24
C THR A 268 36.52 41.51 -4.10
N ASP A 269 35.55 42.40 -3.91
CA ASP A 269 35.68 43.84 -3.84
C ASP A 269 34.70 44.42 -2.79
N GLN A 270 35.02 45.57 -2.23
CA GLN A 270 34.17 46.33 -1.31
C GLN A 270 33.31 47.41 -2.01
N THR A 271 33.67 47.82 -3.23
CA THR A 271 32.86 48.79 -4.00
C THR A 271 31.67 48.16 -4.73
N LEU A 272 31.59 46.82 -4.75
CA LEU A 272 30.51 46.02 -5.35
C LEU A 272 30.26 46.39 -6.83
N SER A 273 31.34 46.69 -7.55
CA SER A 273 31.29 47.08 -8.96
C SER A 273 30.96 45.90 -9.89
N LEU A 274 30.61 46.19 -11.15
CA LEU A 274 30.50 45.20 -12.24
C LEU A 274 31.61 44.14 -12.18
N GLY A 275 31.23 42.86 -12.23
CA GLY A 275 32.14 41.71 -12.16
C GLY A 275 32.61 41.34 -10.75
N SER A 276 32.17 42.05 -9.71
CA SER A 276 32.37 41.63 -8.31
C SER A 276 31.66 40.31 -8.06
N VAL A 277 32.36 39.33 -7.49
CA VAL A 277 31.78 38.04 -7.08
C VAL A 277 31.69 38.01 -5.56
N CYS A 278 30.51 37.72 -5.03
CA CYS A 278 30.26 37.50 -3.62
C CYS A 278 29.94 36.03 -3.38
N SER A 279 30.79 35.36 -2.61
CA SER A 279 30.64 33.96 -2.22
C SER A 279 30.00 33.83 -0.85
N PHE A 280 29.11 32.86 -0.70
CA PHE A 280 28.34 32.60 0.51
C PHE A 280 28.77 31.28 1.17
N SER A 281 28.72 31.23 2.49
CA SER A 281 28.94 30.02 3.29
C SER A 281 28.07 30.02 4.54
N CYS A 282 27.71 28.84 5.03
CA CYS A 282 26.96 28.68 6.28
C CYS A 282 27.89 28.33 7.45
N ILE A 283 27.43 28.54 8.68
CA ILE A 283 28.13 28.07 9.88
C ILE A 283 28.06 26.54 10.00
N GLU A 284 28.90 25.97 10.85
CA GLU A 284 28.88 24.53 11.11
C GLU A 284 27.51 24.09 11.66
N GLY A 285 26.97 22.99 11.13
CA GLY A 285 25.59 22.55 11.40
C GLY A 285 24.53 23.10 10.43
N PHE A 286 24.89 23.93 9.44
CA PHE A 286 23.96 24.47 8.45
C PHE A 286 24.43 24.20 7.00
N ILE A 287 23.46 23.98 6.10
CA ILE A 287 23.66 23.81 4.65
C ILE A 287 23.04 24.97 3.86
N LEU A 288 23.57 25.22 2.68
CA LEU A 288 23.25 26.38 1.85
C LEU A 288 22.16 26.05 0.81
N GLU A 289 20.97 26.59 1.02
CA GLU A 289 19.84 26.53 0.10
C GLU A 289 19.88 27.75 -0.85
N GLY A 290 20.43 27.55 -2.05
CA GLY A 290 20.52 28.57 -3.10
C GLY A 290 21.82 28.50 -3.89
N ALA A 291 22.23 29.63 -4.48
CA ALA A 291 23.52 29.73 -5.16
C ALA A 291 24.65 29.99 -4.15
N SER A 292 25.76 29.26 -4.25
CA SER A 292 26.95 29.45 -3.39
C SER A 292 27.71 30.74 -3.67
N SER A 293 27.40 31.44 -4.77
CA SER A 293 27.95 32.76 -5.10
C SER A 293 26.99 33.53 -6.01
N THR A 294 27.16 34.86 -6.03
CA THR A 294 26.52 35.75 -6.99
C THR A 294 27.54 36.74 -7.57
N GLU A 295 27.24 37.30 -8.75
CA GLU A 295 28.09 38.21 -9.51
C GLU A 295 27.33 39.49 -9.83
N CYS A 296 27.97 40.66 -9.67
CA CYS A 296 27.38 41.94 -10.01
C CYS A 296 27.34 42.12 -11.53
N THR A 297 26.16 42.22 -12.11
CA THR A 297 25.96 42.23 -13.56
C THR A 297 25.88 43.63 -14.15
N LYS A 298 25.95 43.72 -15.49
CA LYS A 298 25.93 44.98 -16.26
C LYS A 298 24.66 45.82 -16.16
N THR A 299 23.63 45.37 -15.44
CA THR A 299 22.41 46.15 -15.16
C THR A 299 22.43 46.80 -13.77
N GLY A 300 23.43 46.50 -12.93
CA GLY A 300 23.44 46.84 -11.51
C GLY A 300 22.72 45.81 -10.63
N ASP A 301 22.28 44.67 -11.20
CA ASP A 301 21.64 43.58 -10.46
C ASP A 301 22.61 42.44 -10.16
N TRP A 302 22.40 41.75 -9.03
CA TRP A 302 23.09 40.51 -8.69
C TRP A 302 22.55 39.32 -9.50
N SER A 303 23.44 38.46 -10.01
CA SER A 303 23.08 37.31 -10.84
C SER A 303 22.28 36.21 -10.13
N ALA A 304 22.20 36.26 -8.80
CA ALA A 304 21.45 35.34 -7.96
C ALA A 304 21.04 36.03 -6.64
N ASN A 305 19.92 35.59 -6.06
CA ASN A 305 19.50 36.06 -4.74
C ASN A 305 20.41 35.52 -3.62
N VAL A 306 20.45 36.22 -2.48
CA VAL A 306 21.10 35.74 -1.26
C VAL A 306 20.51 34.39 -0.85
N PRO A 307 21.32 33.33 -0.65
CA PRO A 307 20.85 32.00 -0.27
C PRO A 307 20.43 31.96 1.21
N LYS A 308 19.75 30.89 1.62
CA LYS A 308 19.44 30.63 3.02
C LYS A 308 20.38 29.58 3.59
N CYS A 309 20.79 29.75 4.85
CA CYS A 309 21.37 28.66 5.62
C CYS A 309 20.26 27.94 6.38
N THR A 310 20.13 26.63 6.19
CA THR A 310 19.14 25.79 6.86
C THR A 310 19.87 24.74 7.70
N ALA A 311 19.34 24.43 8.89
CA ALA A 311 20.00 23.49 9.80
C ALA A 311 20.08 22.09 9.17
N VAL A 312 21.23 21.43 9.29
CA VAL A 312 21.45 20.06 8.81
C VAL A 312 20.59 19.11 9.62
N GLN A 313 19.55 18.59 8.99
CA GLN A 313 18.61 17.63 9.55
C GLN A 313 18.52 16.42 8.61
N CYS A 314 18.81 15.24 9.13
CA CYS A 314 18.75 14.01 8.35
C CYS A 314 17.31 13.45 8.28
N PRO A 315 16.93 12.75 7.19
CA PRO A 315 15.58 12.23 7.01
C PRO A 315 15.22 11.19 8.07
N ALA A 316 13.93 11.11 8.44
CA ALA A 316 13.44 10.21 9.49
C ALA A 316 13.85 8.75 9.25
N VAL A 317 14.61 8.17 10.19
CA VAL A 317 15.11 6.80 10.10
C VAL A 317 13.94 5.81 10.20
N LYS A 318 13.86 4.88 9.23
CA LYS A 318 12.86 3.81 9.25
C LYS A 318 13.26 2.74 10.27
N THR A 319 12.31 2.30 11.09
CA THR A 319 12.47 1.12 11.94
C THR A 319 12.75 -0.12 11.08
N PRO A 320 13.79 -0.92 11.37
CA PRO A 320 13.95 -2.24 10.78
C PRO A 320 12.70 -3.11 11.04
N GLN A 321 12.31 -3.93 10.07
CA GLN A 321 11.33 -5.00 10.34
C GLN A 321 11.95 -5.97 11.35
N ASP A 322 11.15 -6.45 12.31
CA ASP A 322 11.59 -7.36 13.37
C ASP A 322 12.78 -6.82 14.20
N GLY A 323 12.78 -5.50 14.42
CA GLY A 323 13.74 -4.78 15.27
C GLY A 323 13.24 -3.40 15.71
N SER A 324 14.14 -2.59 16.24
CA SER A 324 13.89 -1.23 16.72
C SER A 324 15.07 -0.31 16.41
N VAL A 325 14.80 1.00 16.40
CA VAL A 325 15.81 2.07 16.32
C VAL A 325 15.64 3.02 17.50
N SER A 326 16.74 3.48 18.08
CA SER A 326 16.78 4.49 19.13
C SER A 326 17.78 5.58 18.74
N CYS A 327 17.31 6.81 18.56
CA CYS A 327 18.15 7.96 18.24
C CYS A 327 18.51 8.76 19.50
N THR A 328 19.70 9.35 19.49
CA THR A 328 20.23 10.19 20.58
C THR A 328 19.49 11.51 20.72
N ASP A 329 18.93 12.03 19.63
CA ASP A 329 18.01 13.16 19.61
C ASP A 329 16.82 12.89 18.67
N GLN A 330 15.69 13.55 18.91
CA GLN A 330 14.48 13.51 18.09
C GLN A 330 14.49 14.51 16.93
N THR A 331 15.32 15.57 16.97
CA THR A 331 15.41 16.51 15.85
C THR A 331 16.19 15.93 14.67
N LEU A 332 17.03 14.91 14.88
CA LEU A 332 17.88 14.28 13.85
C LEU A 332 18.86 15.28 13.20
N SER A 333 19.37 16.22 13.99
CA SER A 333 20.41 17.17 13.56
C SER A 333 21.75 16.49 13.25
N LEU A 334 22.67 17.22 12.61
CA LEU A 334 24.10 16.86 12.52
C LEU A 334 24.64 16.25 13.82
N GLY A 335 25.36 15.12 13.71
CA GLY A 335 25.92 14.39 14.85
C GLY A 335 24.93 13.51 15.63
N SER A 336 23.63 13.53 15.27
CA SER A 336 22.66 12.57 15.83
C SER A 336 23.06 11.15 15.44
N VAL A 337 23.33 10.31 16.44
CA VAL A 337 23.52 8.86 16.25
C VAL A 337 22.20 8.14 16.50
N CYS A 338 21.82 7.26 15.59
CA CYS A 338 20.71 6.31 15.73
C CYS A 338 21.27 4.88 15.80
N SER A 339 21.00 4.20 16.92
CA SER A 339 21.40 2.80 17.15
C SER A 339 20.26 1.85 16.82
N PHE A 340 20.60 0.71 16.22
CA PHE A 340 19.68 -0.33 15.80
C PHE A 340 19.83 -1.59 16.65
N SER A 341 18.72 -2.26 16.92
CA SER A 341 18.69 -3.57 17.59
C SER A 341 17.60 -4.46 16.98
N CYS A 342 17.82 -5.77 16.95
CA CYS A 342 16.84 -6.72 16.45
C CYS A 342 16.03 -7.36 17.58
N SER A 343 14.82 -7.82 17.25
CA SER A 343 13.94 -8.56 18.15
C SER A 343 14.54 -9.92 18.54
N GLU A 344 14.00 -10.52 19.59
CA GLU A 344 14.45 -11.81 20.09
C GLU A 344 14.42 -12.90 19.00
N GLY A 345 15.57 -13.56 18.78
CA GLY A 345 15.74 -14.58 17.73
C GLY A 345 16.14 -14.03 16.35
N PHE A 346 16.38 -12.73 16.22
CA PHE A 346 16.91 -12.10 15.00
C PHE A 346 18.31 -11.52 15.25
N ILE A 347 19.16 -11.59 14.23
CA ILE A 347 20.50 -10.99 14.19
C ILE A 347 20.54 -9.83 13.20
N LEU A 348 21.44 -8.88 13.46
CA LEU A 348 21.57 -7.64 12.70
C LEU A 348 22.58 -7.80 11.55
N GLU A 349 22.09 -7.66 10.32
CA GLU A 349 22.86 -7.68 9.08
C GLU A 349 23.03 -6.24 8.57
N GLY A 350 24.21 -5.65 8.82
CA GLY A 350 24.54 -4.26 8.48
C GLY A 350 25.27 -3.54 9.61
N ALA A 351 25.24 -2.20 9.60
CA ALA A 351 25.80 -1.39 10.69
C ALA A 351 24.83 -1.34 11.89
N SER A 352 25.34 -1.54 13.11
CA SER A 352 24.54 -1.45 14.35
C SER A 352 24.16 -0.02 14.75
N SER A 353 24.69 0.98 14.07
CA SER A 353 24.33 2.39 14.24
C SER A 353 24.63 3.19 12.97
N THR A 354 23.93 4.30 12.80
CA THR A 354 24.16 5.30 11.75
C THR A 354 24.18 6.71 12.35
N GLU A 355 24.91 7.63 11.73
CA GLU A 355 25.14 9.00 12.23
C GLU A 355 24.73 10.02 11.18
N CYS A 356 24.06 11.09 11.59
CA CYS A 356 23.66 12.18 10.70
C CYS A 356 24.89 13.02 10.32
N THR A 357 25.28 12.98 9.05
CA THR A 357 26.50 13.63 8.56
C THR A 357 26.24 15.05 8.06
N LYS A 358 27.32 15.81 7.81
CA LYS A 358 27.29 17.20 7.34
C LYS A 358 26.61 17.45 5.99
N THR A 359 26.25 16.40 5.23
CA THR A 359 25.48 16.53 3.98
C THR A 359 23.95 16.44 4.20
N GLY A 360 23.50 16.14 5.42
CA GLY A 360 22.10 15.77 5.68
C GLY A 360 21.80 14.29 5.39
N GLU A 361 22.82 13.48 5.14
CA GLU A 361 22.71 12.05 4.86
C GLU A 361 23.22 11.21 6.03
N TRP A 362 22.67 10.00 6.16
CA TRP A 362 23.05 9.01 7.17
C TRP A 362 24.33 8.27 6.78
N SER A 363 25.26 8.10 7.72
CA SER A 363 26.59 7.49 7.45
C SER A 363 26.55 6.00 7.09
N ALA A 364 25.43 5.31 7.37
CA ALA A 364 25.13 3.96 6.94
C ALA A 364 23.62 3.77 6.70
N ASP A 365 23.29 2.86 5.78
CA ASP A 365 21.91 2.40 5.53
C ASP A 365 21.27 1.72 6.76
N VAL A 366 19.94 1.69 6.77
CA VAL A 366 19.17 0.96 7.80
C VAL A 366 19.47 -0.55 7.67
N PRO A 367 19.98 -1.21 8.73
CA PRO A 367 20.35 -2.62 8.68
C PRO A 367 19.11 -3.51 8.65
N LYS A 368 19.33 -4.76 8.24
CA LYS A 368 18.28 -5.77 8.15
C LYS A 368 18.35 -6.72 9.34
N CYS A 369 17.25 -6.92 10.04
CA CYS A 369 17.13 -8.01 10.99
C CYS A 369 16.81 -9.31 10.23
N THR A 370 17.60 -10.36 10.44
CA THR A 370 17.36 -11.69 9.87
C THR A 370 17.23 -12.73 10.97
N ALA A 371 16.23 -13.60 10.86
CA ALA A 371 16.00 -14.66 11.84
C ALA A 371 17.20 -15.61 11.90
N VAL A 372 17.65 -15.99 13.10
CA VAL A 372 18.73 -16.97 13.25
C VAL A 372 18.32 -18.31 12.63
N ARG A 373 19.27 -19.03 12.02
CA ARG A 373 19.02 -20.32 11.36
C ARG A 373 19.65 -21.44 12.17
N CYS A 374 18.85 -22.44 12.50
CA CYS A 374 19.32 -23.66 13.14
C CYS A 374 19.97 -24.61 12.11
N PRO A 375 20.85 -25.53 12.53
CA PRO A 375 21.46 -26.50 11.62
C PRO A 375 20.43 -27.35 10.88
N THR A 376 20.69 -27.67 9.62
CA THR A 376 19.88 -28.62 8.84
C THR A 376 19.80 -29.96 9.57
N LEU A 377 18.59 -30.48 9.75
CA LEU A 377 18.36 -31.80 10.33
C LEU A 377 18.36 -32.88 9.24
N GLU A 378 18.78 -34.09 9.61
CA GLU A 378 18.64 -35.30 8.79
C GLU A 378 17.34 -36.03 9.13
N GLU A 379 16.73 -36.68 8.14
CA GLU A 379 15.49 -37.44 8.31
C GLU A 379 15.77 -38.78 9.03
N PRO A 380 15.04 -39.14 10.11
CA PRO A 380 15.31 -40.38 10.84
C PRO A 380 15.11 -41.63 9.97
N LEU A 381 15.99 -42.61 10.12
CA LEU A 381 15.84 -43.92 9.49
C LEU A 381 14.52 -44.58 9.94
N GLU A 382 13.74 -45.08 8.99
CA GLU A 382 12.36 -45.56 9.17
C GLU A 382 11.40 -44.54 9.80
N GLY A 383 11.74 -43.24 9.68
CA GLY A 383 10.91 -42.11 10.01
C GLY A 383 10.54 -41.25 8.81
N LYS A 384 9.81 -40.17 9.10
CA LYS A 384 9.44 -39.08 8.20
C LYS A 384 9.52 -37.76 8.95
N MET A 385 10.20 -36.79 8.36
CA MET A 385 10.40 -35.45 8.89
C MET A 385 9.64 -34.42 8.05
N LYS A 386 8.93 -33.49 8.70
CA LYS A 386 8.28 -32.36 8.03
C LYS A 386 8.55 -31.06 8.78
N CYS A 387 9.36 -30.20 8.17
CA CYS A 387 9.71 -28.88 8.69
C CYS A 387 8.95 -27.75 7.98
N THR A 388 8.65 -26.67 8.71
CA THR A 388 8.19 -25.40 8.11
C THR A 388 9.34 -24.55 7.57
N GLY A 389 10.55 -24.78 8.07
CA GLY A 389 11.79 -24.08 7.73
C GLY A 389 12.86 -24.38 8.78
N ASP A 390 13.98 -23.66 8.71
CA ASP A 390 15.16 -23.77 9.59
C ASP A 390 15.42 -22.50 10.42
N SER A 391 14.70 -21.40 10.14
CA SER A 391 14.85 -20.12 10.85
C SER A 391 14.12 -20.11 12.20
N TYR A 392 14.46 -19.20 13.10
CA TYR A 392 13.82 -19.01 14.41
C TYR A 392 12.30 -19.14 14.38
N GLY A 393 11.74 -19.90 15.35
CA GLY A 393 10.30 -20.17 15.46
C GLY A 393 9.77 -21.24 14.51
N ASN A 394 10.53 -21.68 13.49
CA ASN A 394 10.11 -22.81 12.66
C ASN A 394 10.12 -24.12 13.44
N GLN A 395 9.26 -25.05 13.00
CA GLN A 395 9.05 -26.33 13.65
C GLN A 395 9.32 -27.48 12.67
N CYS A 396 10.00 -28.51 13.14
CA CYS A 396 10.17 -29.80 12.49
C CYS A 396 9.38 -30.85 13.26
N THR A 397 8.43 -31.50 12.58
CA THR A 397 7.60 -32.58 13.12
C THR A 397 8.09 -33.93 12.63
N PHE A 398 8.02 -34.94 13.50
CA PHE A 398 8.57 -36.27 13.28
C PHE A 398 7.50 -37.36 13.48
N SER A 399 7.53 -38.35 12.60
CA SER A 399 6.65 -39.52 12.65
C SER A 399 7.40 -40.77 12.16
N CYS A 400 6.96 -41.96 12.56
CA CYS A 400 7.59 -43.21 12.15
C CYS A 400 6.79 -43.95 11.09
N ASN A 401 7.46 -44.80 10.31
CA ASN A 401 6.83 -45.75 9.40
C ASN A 401 6.02 -46.81 10.19
N ASN A 402 5.09 -47.47 9.50
CA ASN A 402 4.30 -48.53 10.12
C ASN A 402 5.23 -49.67 10.60
N GLY A 403 5.00 -50.20 11.80
CA GLY A 403 5.92 -51.11 12.48
C GLY A 403 6.99 -50.44 13.34
N TYR A 404 7.07 -49.10 13.38
CA TYR A 404 8.05 -48.35 14.18
C TYR A 404 7.37 -47.34 15.12
N GLN A 405 7.95 -47.17 16.31
CA GLN A 405 7.56 -46.20 17.33
C GLN A 405 8.63 -45.11 17.49
N LEU A 406 8.20 -43.89 17.83
CA LEU A 406 9.08 -42.74 17.98
C LEU A 406 9.67 -42.69 19.39
N LEU A 407 11.00 -42.75 19.47
CA LEU A 407 11.77 -42.56 20.69
C LEU A 407 12.35 -41.14 20.71
N GLY A 408 11.71 -40.26 21.48
CA GLY A 408 12.04 -38.84 21.61
C GLY A 408 10.80 -37.94 21.54
N VAL A 409 10.98 -36.65 21.28
CA VAL A 409 9.88 -35.70 21.04
C VAL A 409 9.40 -35.74 19.60
N SER A 410 8.10 -35.57 19.37
CA SER A 410 7.49 -35.51 18.03
C SER A 410 7.67 -34.18 17.31
N GLU A 411 8.22 -33.16 17.98
CA GLU A 411 8.39 -31.82 17.44
C GLU A 411 9.65 -31.15 18.00
N LEU A 412 10.40 -30.47 17.14
CA LEU A 412 11.52 -29.61 17.47
C LEU A 412 11.24 -28.19 16.97
N THR A 413 11.54 -27.17 17.76
CA THR A 413 11.42 -25.76 17.39
C THR A 413 12.80 -25.12 17.30
N CYS A 414 13.07 -24.31 16.27
CA CYS A 414 14.32 -23.56 16.16
C CYS A 414 14.32 -22.38 17.13
N THR A 415 15.29 -22.35 18.06
CA THR A 415 15.34 -21.38 19.17
C THR A 415 16.27 -20.20 18.88
N LYS A 416 16.15 -19.15 19.70
CA LYS A 416 16.90 -17.89 19.57
C LYS A 416 18.42 -18.03 19.63
N THR A 417 18.95 -19.17 20.09
CA THR A 417 20.40 -19.45 20.15
C THR A 417 20.93 -20.13 18.88
N ALA A 418 20.16 -20.15 17.79
CA ALA A 418 20.45 -20.87 16.55
C ALA A 418 20.58 -22.40 16.76
N GLN A 419 19.82 -22.94 17.72
CA GLN A 419 19.79 -24.36 18.06
C GLN A 419 18.36 -24.88 18.13
N TRP A 420 18.15 -26.14 17.75
CA TRP A 420 16.86 -26.82 17.94
C TRP A 420 16.59 -27.07 19.43
N SER A 421 15.32 -27.05 19.82
CA SER A 421 14.88 -27.16 21.21
C SER A 421 15.34 -28.43 21.94
N GLN A 422 15.54 -29.52 21.21
CA GLN A 422 16.11 -30.80 21.66
C GLN A 422 16.85 -31.48 20.50
N VAL A 423 17.39 -32.69 20.72
CA VAL A 423 18.00 -33.54 19.68
C VAL A 423 16.95 -34.26 18.83
N THR A 424 17.33 -34.64 17.61
CA THR A 424 16.47 -35.41 16.67
C THR A 424 16.00 -36.74 17.29
N PRO A 425 14.71 -37.07 17.22
CA PRO A 425 14.19 -38.36 17.70
C PRO A 425 14.58 -39.51 16.76
N SER A 426 14.45 -40.75 17.24
CA SER A 426 14.75 -41.97 16.46
C SER A 426 13.52 -42.87 16.34
N CYS A 427 13.37 -43.56 15.21
CA CYS A 427 12.33 -44.57 15.04
C CYS A 427 12.89 -45.96 15.35
N THR A 428 12.25 -46.67 16.28
CA THR A 428 12.64 -48.03 16.71
C THR A 428 11.50 -49.00 16.43
N ALA A 429 11.81 -50.23 16.01
CA ALA A 429 10.78 -51.22 15.69
C ALA A 429 9.87 -51.50 16.90
N VAL A 430 8.57 -51.65 16.65
CA VAL A 430 7.59 -52.10 17.65
C VAL A 430 7.74 -53.61 17.83
N GLN A 431 8.20 -54.02 19.01
CA GLN A 431 8.30 -55.42 19.41
C GLN A 431 7.61 -55.59 20.76
N CYS A 432 6.78 -56.62 20.87
CA CYS A 432 6.07 -56.93 22.12
C CYS A 432 6.93 -57.84 23.03
N PRO A 433 6.73 -57.80 24.37
CA PRO A 433 7.46 -58.63 25.32
C PRO A 433 7.36 -60.14 25.02
N ALA A 434 8.38 -60.91 25.38
CA ALA A 434 8.38 -62.37 25.18
C ALA A 434 7.18 -63.04 25.88
N VAL A 435 6.30 -63.66 25.09
CA VAL A 435 5.09 -64.34 25.60
C VAL A 435 5.50 -65.56 26.42
N LYS A 436 4.95 -65.68 27.63
CA LYS A 436 5.16 -66.83 28.50
C LYS A 436 4.29 -67.99 28.01
N THR A 437 4.85 -69.19 27.93
CA THR A 437 4.09 -70.43 27.75
C THR A 437 3.09 -70.61 28.88
N PRO A 438 1.80 -70.89 28.61
CA PRO A 438 0.88 -71.41 29.62
C PRO A 438 1.45 -72.66 30.30
N GLN A 439 1.20 -72.84 31.59
CA GLN A 439 1.42 -74.13 32.25
C GLN A 439 0.46 -75.16 31.62
N ASP A 440 0.91 -76.40 31.43
CA ASP A 440 0.13 -77.49 30.83
C ASP A 440 -0.45 -77.13 29.45
N GLY A 441 0.31 -76.33 28.70
CA GLY A 441 -0.01 -75.91 27.34
C GLY A 441 1.22 -75.47 26.55
N SER A 442 0.96 -74.80 25.43
CA SER A 442 1.95 -74.38 24.44
C SER A 442 1.54 -73.06 23.80
N VAL A 443 2.52 -72.31 23.29
CA VAL A 443 2.30 -71.08 22.50
C VAL A 443 3.06 -71.18 21.18
N SER A 444 2.43 -70.75 20.08
CA SER A 444 3.03 -70.65 18.76
C SER A 444 2.75 -69.28 18.15
N CYS A 445 3.81 -68.52 17.87
CA CYS A 445 3.72 -67.17 17.28
C CYS A 445 4.00 -67.20 15.78
N THR A 446 3.32 -66.35 15.00
CA THR A 446 3.52 -66.24 13.55
C THR A 446 4.88 -65.65 13.17
N ASP A 447 5.44 -64.78 14.01
CA ASP A 447 6.78 -64.22 13.89
C ASP A 447 7.57 -64.38 15.20
N GLN A 448 8.83 -64.85 15.09
CA GLN A 448 9.75 -65.03 16.21
C GLN A 448 10.36 -63.71 16.72
N THR A 449 10.35 -62.65 15.90
CA THR A 449 10.82 -61.31 16.33
C THR A 449 9.77 -60.53 17.14
N LEU A 450 8.57 -61.10 17.32
CA LEU A 450 7.44 -60.55 18.08
C LEU A 450 7.08 -59.11 17.66
N SER A 451 7.20 -58.85 16.36
CA SER A 451 6.92 -57.54 15.75
C SER A 451 5.42 -57.23 15.69
N LEU A 452 5.08 -55.96 15.40
CA LEU A 452 3.71 -55.48 15.20
C LEU A 452 2.88 -56.39 14.28
N GLY A 453 1.75 -56.90 14.77
CA GLY A 453 0.88 -57.84 14.05
C GLY A 453 1.33 -59.31 14.12
N SER A 454 2.38 -59.64 14.87
CA SER A 454 2.65 -61.03 15.26
C SER A 454 1.51 -61.55 16.13
N VAL A 455 0.99 -62.74 15.81
CA VAL A 455 -0.10 -63.39 16.52
C VAL A 455 0.43 -64.65 17.19
N CYS A 456 0.29 -64.73 18.51
CA CYS A 456 0.64 -65.88 19.31
C CYS A 456 -0.63 -66.65 19.71
N SER A 457 -0.75 -67.89 19.23
CA SER A 457 -1.87 -68.80 19.50
C SER A 457 -1.53 -69.76 20.63
N PHE A 458 -2.49 -70.05 21.50
CA PHE A 458 -2.34 -70.89 22.69
C PHE A 458 -3.10 -72.22 22.54
N ASN A 459 -2.47 -73.33 22.90
CA ASN A 459 -3.08 -74.66 22.89
C ASN A 459 -2.72 -75.43 24.17
N CYS A 460 -3.71 -75.99 24.87
CA CYS A 460 -3.47 -76.85 26.02
C CYS A 460 -3.04 -78.27 25.61
N ILE A 461 -2.42 -79.00 26.54
CA ILE A 461 -2.14 -80.44 26.36
C ILE A 461 -3.43 -81.26 26.50
N GLU A 462 -3.40 -82.51 26.04
CA GLU A 462 -4.54 -83.42 26.17
C GLU A 462 -4.94 -83.61 27.64
N GLY A 463 -6.24 -83.56 27.92
CA GLY A 463 -6.78 -83.56 29.28
C GLY A 463 -6.96 -82.17 29.92
N PHE A 464 -6.65 -81.08 29.21
CA PHE A 464 -6.84 -79.71 29.69
C PHE A 464 -7.65 -78.86 28.69
N ILE A 465 -8.50 -77.96 29.21
CA ILE A 465 -9.24 -76.95 28.45
C ILE A 465 -8.66 -75.55 28.68
N LEU A 466 -8.81 -74.69 27.67
CA LEU A 466 -8.26 -73.32 27.68
C LEU A 466 -9.26 -72.33 28.29
N GLU A 467 -8.84 -71.66 29.35
CA GLU A 467 -9.56 -70.56 30.02
C GLU A 467 -8.88 -69.22 29.67
N GLY A 468 -9.51 -68.44 28.78
CA GLY A 468 -9.00 -67.15 28.30
C GLY A 468 -9.09 -67.03 26.77
N ALA A 469 -8.31 -66.11 26.19
CA ALA A 469 -8.24 -65.94 24.74
C ALA A 469 -7.39 -67.05 24.09
N SER A 470 -7.85 -67.59 22.95
CA SER A 470 -7.11 -68.60 22.18
C SER A 470 -5.91 -68.06 21.41
N SER A 471 -5.82 -66.74 21.26
CA SER A 471 -4.65 -66.06 20.71
C SER A 471 -4.53 -64.63 21.25
N THR A 472 -3.36 -64.04 21.04
CA THR A 472 -3.05 -62.65 21.36
C THR A 472 -2.20 -62.04 20.24
N GLU A 473 -2.38 -60.76 19.95
CA GLU A 473 -1.74 -60.03 18.83
C GLU A 473 -0.87 -58.90 19.36
N CYS A 474 0.33 -58.73 18.79
CA CYS A 474 1.23 -57.63 19.15
C CYS A 474 0.69 -56.32 18.57
N THR A 475 0.26 -55.41 19.44
CA THR A 475 -0.42 -54.17 19.05
C THR A 475 0.55 -53.00 18.81
N LYS A 476 0.02 -51.92 18.23
CA LYS A 476 0.78 -50.69 17.90
C LYS A 476 1.41 -49.94 19.08
N THR A 477 1.13 -50.33 20.33
CA THR A 477 1.77 -49.76 21.54
C THR A 477 2.94 -50.59 22.04
N GLY A 478 3.19 -51.78 21.46
CA GLY A 478 4.13 -52.76 22.01
C GLY A 478 3.51 -53.69 23.06
N ASP A 479 2.20 -53.61 23.27
CA ASP A 479 1.45 -54.48 24.18
C ASP A 479 0.73 -55.61 23.45
N TRP A 480 0.50 -56.73 24.15
CA TRP A 480 -0.30 -57.85 23.68
C TRP A 480 -1.80 -57.58 23.84
N SER A 481 -2.62 -57.90 22.82
CA SER A 481 -4.05 -57.59 22.81
C SER A 481 -4.91 -58.39 23.82
N ALA A 482 -4.37 -59.50 24.33
CA ALA A 482 -4.93 -60.31 25.40
C ALA A 482 -3.84 -60.91 26.31
N ASP A 483 -4.18 -61.12 27.59
CA ASP A 483 -3.35 -61.83 28.57
C ASP A 483 -3.13 -63.31 28.20
N VAL A 484 -2.07 -63.91 28.75
CA VAL A 484 -1.78 -65.34 28.60
C VAL A 484 -2.87 -66.18 29.31
N PRO A 485 -3.57 -67.08 28.58
CA PRO A 485 -4.65 -67.89 29.14
C PRO A 485 -4.13 -68.99 30.08
N ARG A 486 -5.05 -69.61 30.84
CA ARG A 486 -4.78 -70.78 31.69
C ARG A 486 -5.23 -72.06 31.01
N CYS A 487 -4.51 -73.15 31.22
CA CYS A 487 -5.00 -74.49 30.95
C CYS A 487 -5.48 -75.12 32.26
N THR A 488 -6.73 -75.58 32.28
CA THR A 488 -7.37 -76.19 33.46
C THR A 488 -7.76 -77.63 33.14
N ALA A 489 -7.53 -78.57 34.05
CA ALA A 489 -7.79 -79.99 33.82
C ALA A 489 -9.29 -80.25 33.56
N VAL A 490 -9.58 -81.15 32.61
CA VAL A 490 -10.95 -81.58 32.28
C VAL A 490 -11.52 -82.39 33.45
N GLN A 491 -12.57 -81.84 34.06
CA GLN A 491 -13.30 -82.43 35.17
C GLN A 491 -14.81 -82.39 34.87
N CYS A 492 -15.47 -83.55 34.93
CA CYS A 492 -16.90 -83.64 34.69
C CYS A 492 -17.74 -83.36 35.95
N PRO A 493 -18.99 -82.87 35.83
CA PRO A 493 -19.87 -82.58 36.97
C PRO A 493 -20.13 -83.79 37.87
N ALA A 494 -20.43 -83.55 39.16
CA ALA A 494 -20.76 -84.62 40.09
C ALA A 494 -21.99 -85.44 39.65
N VAL A 495 -21.79 -86.75 39.41
CA VAL A 495 -22.86 -87.67 38.99
C VAL A 495 -23.85 -87.89 40.14
N LYS A 496 -25.15 -87.79 39.84
CA LYS A 496 -26.22 -88.02 40.81
C LYS A 496 -26.43 -89.53 41.01
N THR A 497 -26.61 -89.94 42.26
CA THR A 497 -27.03 -91.32 42.59
C THR A 497 -28.43 -91.62 42.06
N PRO A 498 -28.67 -92.73 41.37
CA PRO A 498 -30.03 -93.24 41.13
C PRO A 498 -30.79 -93.42 42.44
N GLN A 499 -32.10 -93.13 42.43
CA GLN A 499 -32.97 -93.52 43.54
C GLN A 499 -33.02 -95.05 43.62
N ASP A 500 -33.02 -95.60 44.83
CA ASP A 500 -33.02 -97.04 45.12
C ASP A 500 -31.84 -97.80 44.46
N GLY A 501 -30.74 -97.11 44.17
CA GLY A 501 -29.50 -97.66 43.64
C GLY A 501 -28.25 -96.96 44.18
N SER A 502 -27.11 -97.23 43.54
CA SER A 502 -25.82 -96.63 43.86
C SER A 502 -25.02 -96.30 42.60
N VAL A 503 -24.05 -95.38 42.72
CA VAL A 503 -23.05 -95.09 41.70
C VAL A 503 -21.66 -95.27 42.30
N SER A 504 -20.75 -95.88 41.53
CA SER A 504 -19.34 -96.05 41.89
C SER A 504 -18.49 -95.61 40.72
N CYS A 505 -17.71 -94.55 40.92
CA CYS A 505 -16.78 -94.03 39.92
C CYS A 505 -15.38 -94.60 40.10
N THR A 506 -14.63 -94.77 39.00
CA THR A 506 -13.23 -95.24 39.01
C THR A 506 -12.29 -94.30 39.75
N ASP A 507 -12.61 -93.01 39.77
CA ASP A 507 -11.90 -91.96 40.50
C ASP A 507 -12.91 -90.99 41.14
N GLN A 508 -12.52 -90.39 42.25
CA GLN A 508 -13.27 -89.34 42.96
C GLN A 508 -13.02 -87.94 42.36
N THR A 509 -11.95 -87.74 41.57
CA THR A 509 -11.73 -86.44 40.91
C THR A 509 -12.66 -86.20 39.74
N LEU A 510 -13.27 -87.24 39.15
CA LEU A 510 -14.13 -87.15 37.95
C LEU A 510 -13.41 -86.52 36.74
N SER A 511 -12.11 -86.78 36.61
CA SER A 511 -11.27 -86.36 35.50
C SER A 511 -11.57 -87.11 34.20
N LEU A 512 -11.06 -86.60 33.06
CA LEU A 512 -11.16 -87.24 31.73
C LEU A 512 -10.88 -88.76 31.78
N GLY A 513 -11.80 -89.56 31.22
CA GLY A 513 -11.72 -91.02 31.23
C GLY A 513 -12.19 -91.69 32.53
N SER A 514 -12.65 -90.93 33.53
CA SER A 514 -13.35 -91.49 34.69
C SER A 514 -14.64 -92.17 34.26
N VAL A 515 -14.84 -93.42 34.68
CA VAL A 515 -16.08 -94.17 34.42
C VAL A 515 -16.88 -94.29 35.71
N CYS A 516 -18.13 -93.85 35.70
CA CYS A 516 -19.09 -94.01 36.78
C CYS A 516 -20.07 -95.13 36.43
N SER A 517 -19.98 -96.26 37.16
CA SER A 517 -20.86 -97.42 37.00
C SER A 517 -22.03 -97.35 37.98
N PHE A 518 -23.20 -97.79 37.53
CA PHE A 518 -24.45 -97.75 38.27
C PHE A 518 -24.93 -99.16 38.64
N SER A 519 -25.57 -99.29 39.81
CA SER A 519 -26.22 -100.53 40.26
C SER A 519 -27.51 -100.21 41.02
N CYS A 520 -28.40 -101.19 41.14
CA CYS A 520 -29.64 -101.07 41.91
C CYS A 520 -29.57 -101.87 43.22
N SER A 521 -30.40 -101.47 44.18
CA SER A 521 -30.55 -102.16 45.47
C SER A 521 -31.18 -103.54 45.29
N GLU A 522 -31.03 -104.41 46.30
CA GLU A 522 -31.68 -105.73 46.28
C GLU A 522 -33.21 -105.59 46.14
N GLY A 523 -33.78 -106.31 45.18
CA GLY A 523 -35.19 -106.18 44.79
C GLY A 523 -35.47 -105.14 43.70
N PHE A 524 -34.46 -104.50 43.09
CA PHE A 524 -34.63 -103.56 41.98
C PHE A 524 -33.75 -103.92 40.76
N ILE A 525 -34.22 -103.60 39.56
CA ILE A 525 -33.50 -103.75 38.28
C ILE A 525 -33.17 -102.40 37.64
N LEU A 526 -32.07 -102.35 36.88
CA LEU A 526 -31.54 -101.12 36.28
C LEU A 526 -32.10 -100.86 34.87
N GLU A 527 -32.64 -99.66 34.67
CA GLU A 527 -33.19 -99.18 33.40
C GLU A 527 -32.36 -97.98 32.90
N GLY A 528 -31.56 -98.21 31.86
CA GLY A 528 -30.66 -97.20 31.26
C GLY A 528 -29.24 -97.76 31.05
N ALA A 529 -28.26 -96.87 30.86
CA ALA A 529 -26.86 -97.25 30.75
C ALA A 529 -26.30 -97.72 32.11
N SER A 530 -25.60 -98.86 32.14
CA SER A 530 -24.95 -99.36 33.36
C SER A 530 -23.68 -98.60 33.75
N SER A 531 -23.18 -97.72 32.89
CA SER A 531 -22.05 -96.83 33.16
C SER A 531 -22.05 -95.60 32.26
N THR A 532 -21.38 -94.53 32.71
CA THR A 532 -21.13 -93.30 31.96
C THR A 532 -19.66 -92.88 32.11
N GLU A 533 -19.07 -92.23 31.10
CA GLU A 533 -17.65 -91.88 31.04
C GLU A 533 -17.45 -90.36 30.87
N CYS A 534 -16.48 -89.79 31.57
CA CYS A 534 -16.14 -88.38 31.47
C CYS A 534 -15.36 -88.12 30.18
N THR A 535 -15.96 -87.37 29.25
CA THR A 535 -15.42 -87.12 27.92
C THR A 535 -14.54 -85.86 27.85
N LYS A 536 -13.80 -85.70 26.73
CA LYS A 536 -12.87 -84.58 26.51
C LYS A 536 -13.49 -83.18 26.46
N THR A 537 -14.83 -83.05 26.48
CA THR A 537 -15.54 -81.76 26.61
C THR A 537 -15.86 -81.40 28.05
N GLY A 538 -15.61 -82.28 29.03
CA GLY A 538 -16.09 -82.14 30.41
C GLY A 538 -17.52 -82.63 30.61
N GLU A 539 -18.08 -83.37 29.65
CA GLU A 539 -19.44 -83.90 29.68
C GLU A 539 -19.45 -85.43 29.83
N TRP A 540 -20.52 -85.96 30.43
CA TRP A 540 -20.73 -87.40 30.62
C TRP A 540 -21.30 -88.05 29.35
N SER A 541 -20.78 -89.22 28.97
CA SER A 541 -21.16 -89.91 27.73
C SER A 541 -22.57 -90.53 27.74
N ALA A 542 -23.19 -90.67 28.91
CA ALA A 542 -24.57 -91.14 29.09
C ALA A 542 -25.24 -90.54 30.34
N ASP A 543 -26.57 -90.41 30.29
CA ASP A 543 -27.42 -89.98 31.41
C ASP A 543 -27.48 -91.01 32.56
N VAL A 544 -27.90 -90.54 33.74
CA VAL A 544 -28.09 -91.37 34.94
C VAL A 544 -29.31 -92.31 34.79
N PRO A 545 -29.16 -93.63 34.99
CA PRO A 545 -30.24 -94.60 34.86
C PRO A 545 -31.21 -94.60 36.05
N LYS A 546 -32.30 -95.37 35.93
CA LYS A 546 -33.31 -95.57 36.99
C LYS A 546 -33.23 -96.99 37.55
N CYS A 547 -33.74 -97.16 38.77
CA CYS A 547 -33.98 -98.46 39.38
C CYS A 547 -35.49 -98.70 39.52
N THR A 548 -35.98 -99.89 39.15
CA THR A 548 -37.41 -100.25 39.22
C THR A 548 -37.61 -101.57 39.97
N ALA A 549 -38.67 -101.68 40.78
CA ALA A 549 -38.83 -102.80 41.70
C ALA A 549 -39.24 -104.12 41.02
N VAL A 550 -38.64 -105.23 41.46
CA VAL A 550 -38.96 -106.60 41.02
C VAL A 550 -40.34 -107.01 41.53
N ARG A 551 -41.19 -107.48 40.61
CA ARG A 551 -42.59 -107.85 40.86
C ARG A 551 -42.87 -109.27 40.37
N CYS A 552 -43.57 -110.05 41.17
CA CYS A 552 -44.04 -111.40 40.84
C CYS A 552 -45.47 -111.43 40.29
N PRO A 553 -45.87 -112.51 39.58
CA PRO A 553 -47.25 -112.74 39.15
C PRO A 553 -48.27 -112.68 40.29
N TYR A 554 -49.54 -112.41 39.97
CA TYR A 554 -50.62 -112.43 40.95
C TYR A 554 -51.02 -113.87 41.32
N LEU A 555 -51.14 -114.17 42.61
CA LEU A 555 -51.59 -115.47 43.12
C LEU A 555 -53.11 -115.51 43.26
N GLN A 556 -53.75 -116.56 42.73
CA GLN A 556 -55.20 -116.76 42.84
C GLN A 556 -55.62 -117.21 44.24
N ASP A 557 -56.91 -117.06 44.55
CA ASP A 557 -57.51 -117.37 45.86
C ASP A 557 -57.83 -118.87 45.99
N LEU A 558 -57.72 -119.42 47.20
CA LEU A 558 -57.95 -120.85 47.47
C LEU A 558 -59.44 -121.17 47.63
N ILE A 559 -59.88 -122.23 46.98
CA ILE A 559 -61.18 -122.86 47.28
C ILE A 559 -61.06 -123.63 48.60
N ASN A 560 -61.99 -123.40 49.52
CA ASN A 560 -62.02 -123.97 50.88
C ASN A 560 -60.75 -123.67 51.73
N GLY A 561 -60.06 -122.56 51.45
CA GLY A 561 -58.90 -122.11 52.21
C GLY A 561 -58.77 -120.58 52.29
N LEU A 562 -57.72 -120.12 52.95
CA LEU A 562 -57.39 -118.71 53.18
C LEU A 562 -55.92 -118.47 52.79
N ARG A 563 -55.69 -117.44 51.94
CA ARG A 563 -54.35 -116.87 51.69
C ARG A 563 -54.17 -115.63 52.55
N ASN A 564 -53.02 -115.52 53.23
CA ASN A 564 -52.61 -114.32 53.95
C ASN A 564 -51.18 -113.93 53.53
N CYS A 565 -51.01 -112.74 52.94
CA CYS A 565 -49.75 -112.25 52.40
C CYS A 565 -49.19 -111.09 53.22
N SER A 566 -47.85 -110.97 53.28
CA SER A 566 -47.16 -109.88 53.98
C SER A 566 -47.27 -108.50 53.32
N SER A 567 -47.85 -108.44 52.12
CA SER A 567 -48.07 -107.25 51.29
C SER A 567 -49.24 -107.51 50.34
N GLU A 568 -50.01 -106.48 50.00
CA GLU A 568 -51.01 -106.54 48.91
C GLU A 568 -50.34 -106.46 47.52
N GLU A 569 -49.17 -105.81 47.44
CA GLU A 569 -48.36 -105.77 46.22
C GLU A 569 -47.37 -106.95 46.20
N ASN A 570 -47.37 -107.70 45.09
CA ASN A 570 -46.51 -108.86 44.86
C ASN A 570 -45.05 -108.46 44.53
N LEU A 571 -44.41 -107.66 45.37
CA LEU A 571 -43.01 -107.22 45.22
C LEU A 571 -42.05 -108.25 45.83
N PHE A 572 -40.77 -108.16 45.47
CA PHE A 572 -39.70 -108.99 46.08
C PHE A 572 -39.81 -109.07 47.61
N SER A 573 -39.55 -110.25 48.16
CA SER A 573 -39.68 -110.60 49.58
C SER A 573 -41.12 -110.70 50.12
N THR A 574 -42.15 -110.40 49.32
CA THR A 574 -43.55 -110.68 49.72
C THR A 574 -43.73 -112.17 49.99
N ALA A 575 -44.23 -112.52 51.17
CA ALA A 575 -44.49 -113.89 51.59
C ALA A 575 -46.00 -114.14 51.72
N CYS A 576 -46.52 -115.11 51.00
CA CYS A 576 -47.92 -115.54 51.04
C CYS A 576 -48.03 -116.90 51.73
N SER A 577 -48.80 -116.94 52.80
CA SER A 577 -49.11 -118.13 53.59
C SER A 577 -50.52 -118.65 53.28
N PHE A 578 -50.72 -119.96 53.41
CA PHE A 578 -51.96 -120.65 53.08
C PHE A 578 -52.45 -121.53 54.24
N SER A 579 -53.76 -121.68 54.35
CA SER A 579 -54.43 -122.53 55.34
C SER A 579 -55.79 -123.01 54.82
N CYS A 580 -56.30 -124.13 55.34
CA CYS A 580 -57.60 -124.70 54.94
C CYS A 580 -58.69 -124.46 55.98
N LEU A 581 -59.95 -124.50 55.54
CA LEU A 581 -61.11 -124.47 56.44
C LEU A 581 -61.32 -125.82 57.15
N ASN A 582 -61.96 -125.80 58.32
CA ASN A 582 -62.21 -127.00 59.13
C ASN A 582 -62.87 -128.12 58.31
N GLY A 583 -62.33 -129.34 58.43
CA GLY A 583 -62.72 -130.51 57.63
C GLY A 583 -61.76 -130.80 56.47
N TYR A 584 -60.90 -129.85 56.09
CA TYR A 584 -59.93 -130.00 55.00
C TYR A 584 -58.47 -129.89 55.47
N GLU A 585 -57.61 -130.75 54.95
CA GLU A 585 -56.15 -130.77 55.15
C GLU A 585 -55.42 -130.17 53.93
N LEU A 586 -54.31 -129.46 54.18
CA LEU A 586 -53.56 -128.70 53.16
C LEU A 586 -52.53 -129.58 52.44
N GLN A 587 -52.58 -129.59 51.11
CA GLN A 587 -51.69 -130.32 50.22
C GLN A 587 -50.86 -129.34 49.38
N GLY A 588 -49.58 -129.17 49.71
CA GLY A 588 -48.64 -128.32 48.98
C GLY A 588 -47.83 -127.37 49.88
N HIS A 589 -47.30 -126.29 49.31
CA HIS A 589 -46.46 -125.33 50.05
C HIS A 589 -47.31 -124.42 50.94
N GLN A 590 -47.17 -124.56 52.27
CA GLN A 590 -47.86 -123.69 53.24
C GLN A 590 -47.46 -122.20 53.12
N ILE A 591 -46.25 -121.90 52.63
CA ILE A 591 -45.75 -120.54 52.40
C ILE A 591 -44.98 -120.49 51.07
N VAL A 592 -45.22 -119.44 50.27
CA VAL A 592 -44.46 -119.10 49.05
C VAL A 592 -43.98 -117.65 49.13
N MET A 593 -42.81 -117.33 48.57
CA MET A 593 -42.22 -116.00 48.62
C MET A 593 -41.87 -115.47 47.23
N CYS A 594 -42.01 -114.17 46.98
CA CYS A 594 -41.59 -113.54 45.73
C CYS A 594 -40.06 -113.37 45.70
N SER A 595 -39.39 -114.05 44.77
CA SER A 595 -37.92 -114.09 44.66
C SER A 595 -37.36 -113.01 43.73
N LEU A 596 -36.04 -112.78 43.79
CA LEU A 596 -35.31 -111.85 42.91
C LEU A 596 -35.45 -112.16 41.41
N SER A 597 -35.90 -113.36 41.06
CA SER A 597 -36.17 -113.75 39.65
C SER A 597 -37.51 -113.23 39.10
N GLY A 598 -38.32 -112.55 39.92
CA GLY A 598 -39.70 -112.19 39.56
C GLY A 598 -40.68 -113.37 39.61
N ASN A 599 -40.29 -114.51 40.18
CA ASN A 599 -41.15 -115.68 40.37
C ASN A 599 -41.30 -116.07 41.85
N TRP A 600 -42.42 -116.72 42.18
CA TRP A 600 -42.68 -117.29 43.49
C TRP A 600 -41.84 -118.54 43.75
N THR A 601 -41.42 -118.77 45.00
CA THR A 601 -40.57 -119.91 45.41
C THR A 601 -41.27 -121.27 45.43
N GLY A 602 -42.57 -121.35 45.10
CA GLY A 602 -43.34 -122.59 45.11
C GLY A 602 -44.73 -122.41 44.53
N GLU A 603 -45.38 -123.55 44.23
CA GLU A 603 -46.74 -123.60 43.69
C GLU A 603 -47.81 -123.50 44.78
N VAL A 604 -49.00 -123.03 44.40
CA VAL A 604 -50.15 -122.76 45.30
C VAL A 604 -50.80 -124.09 45.75
N PRO A 605 -51.08 -124.28 47.07
CA PRO A 605 -51.61 -125.54 47.60
C PRO A 605 -53.14 -125.71 47.48
N GLU A 606 -53.61 -126.95 47.66
CA GLU A 606 -55.03 -127.36 47.66
C GLU A 606 -55.51 -127.84 49.07
N CYS A 607 -56.83 -128.00 49.26
CA CYS A 607 -57.47 -128.42 50.51
C CYS A 607 -58.40 -129.65 50.32
N LYS A 608 -58.24 -130.76 51.09
CA LYS A 608 -58.94 -132.06 50.87
C LYS A 608 -59.45 -132.75 52.17
N GLU A 609 -60.53 -133.53 52.09
CA GLU A 609 -61.34 -134.06 53.22
C GLU A 609 -60.90 -135.45 53.77
N VAL A 610 -61.32 -135.84 55.00
CA VAL A 610 -60.75 -136.96 55.80
C VAL A 610 -61.81 -137.93 56.39
N GLN A 611 -61.52 -139.24 56.50
CA GLN A 611 -62.40 -140.30 57.08
C GLN A 611 -61.62 -141.40 57.87
N SER A 612 -62.30 -142.29 58.62
CA SER A 612 -61.67 -143.30 59.53
C SER A 612 -62.52 -144.56 59.85
N GLU A 613 -61.90 -145.75 59.92
CA GLU A 613 -62.34 -146.99 60.65
C GLU A 613 -61.21 -148.08 60.58
N HIS A 614 -61.30 -149.22 61.30
CA HIS A 614 -60.20 -150.21 61.51
C HIS A 614 -60.59 -151.69 61.25
N SER A 615 -59.68 -152.54 60.73
CA SER A 615 -59.66 -154.01 60.95
C SER A 615 -58.35 -154.70 60.49
N LEU A 616 -58.14 -155.99 60.83
CA LEU A 616 -56.92 -156.80 60.58
C LEU A 616 -57.24 -158.23 60.09
N SER A 617 -56.32 -158.88 59.36
CA SER A 617 -56.19 -160.36 59.28
C SER A 617 -54.81 -160.83 58.76
N LEU A 618 -54.50 -162.13 58.95
CA LEU A 618 -53.27 -162.86 58.56
C LEU A 618 -53.68 -164.30 58.11
N VAL A 619 -52.89 -165.20 57.51
CA VAL A 619 -51.43 -165.36 57.21
C VAL A 619 -51.33 -166.04 55.80
N SER A 620 -50.26 -166.57 55.17
CA SER A 620 -48.79 -166.85 55.34
C SER A 620 -48.26 -167.30 53.95
N GLY A 621 -46.98 -167.45 53.61
CA GLY A 621 -45.68 -167.29 54.29
C GLY A 621 -44.57 -168.04 53.51
N VAL A 622 -43.30 -168.03 54.00
CA VAL A 622 -42.11 -168.73 53.42
C VAL A 622 -41.59 -168.07 52.10
N THR A 623 -40.29 -167.89 51.78
CA THR A 623 -39.01 -168.54 52.17
C THR A 623 -37.88 -167.52 52.50
N ILE A 624 -36.63 -167.98 52.66
CA ILE A 624 -35.45 -167.25 53.20
C ILE A 624 -34.43 -166.88 52.09
N GLY A 625 -33.70 -165.77 52.27
CA GLY A 625 -32.50 -165.38 51.47
C GLY A 625 -31.56 -164.46 52.25
N VAL A 626 -30.28 -164.37 51.85
CA VAL A 626 -29.19 -163.64 52.55
C VAL A 626 -28.42 -162.76 51.55
N GLY A 627 -27.94 -161.57 51.93
CA GLY A 627 -26.97 -160.82 51.12
C GLY A 627 -26.65 -159.39 51.57
N SER A 628 -25.38 -158.99 51.44
CA SER A 628 -24.82 -157.68 51.80
C SER A 628 -23.96 -157.09 50.66
N ALA A 629 -23.88 -155.77 50.51
CA ALA A 629 -22.79 -155.07 49.78
C ALA A 629 -22.72 -153.56 50.12
N ALA A 630 -21.58 -152.90 49.87
CA ALA A 630 -21.36 -151.46 50.08
C ALA A 630 -20.18 -150.90 49.24
N ALA A 631 -20.15 -149.57 48.99
CA ALA A 631 -19.02 -148.77 48.48
C ALA A 631 -19.26 -147.26 48.79
N LEU A 632 -18.40 -146.53 49.54
CA LEU A 632 -17.20 -145.74 49.13
C LEU A 632 -17.54 -144.46 48.31
N SER A 633 -17.41 -143.20 48.80
CA SER A 633 -16.22 -142.38 49.21
C SER A 633 -15.60 -141.57 48.04
N SER A 634 -15.00 -140.36 48.13
CA SER A 634 -14.38 -139.61 49.27
C SER A 634 -14.08 -138.10 49.02
N LEU A 635 -14.26 -137.25 50.07
CA LEU A 635 -13.38 -136.14 50.58
C LEU A 635 -12.88 -134.95 49.69
N GLY A 636 -12.65 -133.72 50.21
CA GLY A 636 -12.96 -133.12 51.53
C GLY A 636 -12.15 -131.84 51.92
N PHE A 637 -12.61 -131.10 52.97
CA PHE A 637 -11.96 -130.00 53.78
C PHE A 637 -11.57 -128.67 53.06
N ALA A 638 -11.76 -127.43 53.57
CA ALA A 638 -11.73 -126.75 54.91
C ALA A 638 -10.30 -126.33 55.38
N PHE A 639 -10.00 -125.23 56.13
CA PHE A 639 -10.70 -124.39 57.14
C PHE A 639 -9.97 -123.00 57.34
N TRP A 640 -10.34 -122.17 58.35
CA TRP A 640 -9.55 -121.09 59.07
C TRP A 640 -9.40 -119.66 58.43
N ILE A 641 -9.27 -118.51 59.13
CA ILE A 641 -9.79 -118.01 60.45
C ILE A 641 -9.74 -116.44 60.63
N MET A 642 -10.40 -115.94 61.70
CA MET A 642 -10.68 -114.54 62.20
C MET A 642 -9.63 -113.38 62.23
N LYS A 643 -10.18 -112.16 62.54
CA LYS A 643 -9.65 -110.91 63.20
C LYS A 643 -9.36 -109.71 62.25
N ARG A 644 -9.44 -108.43 62.68
CA ARG A 644 -9.43 -107.80 64.04
C ARG A 644 -10.32 -106.52 64.15
N LEU A 645 -10.46 -105.94 65.35
CA LEU A 645 -11.41 -104.86 65.71
C LEU A 645 -10.81 -103.46 66.01
N ARG A 646 -11.53 -102.41 65.55
CA ARG A 646 -11.91 -101.11 66.19
C ARG A 646 -10.96 -100.35 67.15
N LYS A 647 -10.68 -99.08 66.81
CA LYS A 647 -10.82 -97.85 67.64
C LYS A 647 -11.35 -96.73 66.69
N LEU A 648 -12.28 -95.78 66.94
CA LEU A 648 -13.07 -95.20 68.06
C LEU A 648 -12.53 -93.95 68.82
N LYS A 649 -13.37 -92.89 68.77
CA LYS A 649 -13.46 -91.63 69.57
C LYS A 649 -12.47 -90.48 69.27
N ALA A 650 -12.81 -89.18 69.44
CA ALA A 650 -14.09 -88.42 69.46
C ALA A 650 -13.82 -86.91 69.72
N LYS A 651 -14.87 -86.06 69.60
CA LYS A 651 -15.02 -84.64 70.09
C LYS A 651 -14.43 -83.51 69.22
N LYS A 652 -14.95 -82.27 69.25
CA LYS A 652 -16.29 -81.72 69.64
C LYS A 652 -16.35 -80.20 69.33
N PHE A 653 -17.45 -79.73 68.71
CA PHE A 653 -17.96 -78.34 68.62
C PHE A 653 -17.07 -77.32 67.86
N ASP A 654 -17.57 -76.34 67.08
CA ASP A 654 -18.86 -75.60 66.98
C ASP A 654 -19.00 -74.37 67.90
N LEU A 655 -18.97 -73.16 67.30
CA LEU A 655 -20.06 -72.15 67.35
C LEU A 655 -19.71 -70.86 66.56
N SER A 656 -20.60 -70.43 65.64
CA SER A 656 -21.13 -69.04 65.49
C SER A 656 -20.15 -67.86 65.16
N ASN A 657 -20.54 -66.67 64.63
CA ASN A 657 -21.81 -66.10 64.13
C ASN A 657 -21.54 -64.79 63.31
N SER A 658 -22.57 -64.22 62.63
CA SER A 658 -22.92 -62.77 62.43
C SER A 658 -21.85 -61.66 62.21
N ASP A 659 -22.04 -60.56 61.46
CA ASP A 659 -23.13 -60.05 60.58
C ASP A 659 -22.72 -58.70 59.90
N ILE A 660 -23.57 -58.17 58.99
CA ILE A 660 -23.88 -56.73 58.70
C ILE A 660 -22.90 -55.81 57.91
N ASP A 661 -23.42 -55.33 56.76
CA ASP A 661 -23.42 -54.00 56.08
C ASP A 661 -22.23 -52.99 55.95
N VAL A 662 -22.04 -52.58 54.67
CA VAL A 662 -22.00 -51.19 54.07
C VAL A 662 -20.90 -50.16 54.46
N PRO A 663 -20.28 -49.43 53.48
CA PRO A 663 -19.17 -48.48 53.70
C PRO A 663 -19.53 -46.97 53.59
N PRO A 664 -18.59 -46.04 53.92
CA PRO A 664 -18.70 -44.64 53.50
C PRO A 664 -17.42 -43.96 52.92
N GLN A 665 -17.62 -43.28 51.78
CA GLN A 665 -17.19 -41.91 51.41
C GLN A 665 -15.97 -41.16 52.02
N GLN A 666 -15.05 -40.76 51.11
CA GLN A 666 -14.77 -39.38 50.65
C GLN A 666 -13.96 -38.32 51.48
N TYR A 667 -13.19 -37.51 50.72
CA TYR A 667 -12.66 -36.14 50.96
C TYR A 667 -11.60 -35.82 52.04
N LYS A 668 -10.55 -35.09 51.62
CA LYS A 668 -10.35 -33.66 51.99
C LYS A 668 -9.40 -32.90 51.04
N SER A 669 -9.26 -31.59 51.28
CA SER A 669 -8.58 -30.56 50.46
C SER A 669 -7.86 -29.55 51.38
N PHE A 670 -7.24 -28.51 50.79
CA PHE A 670 -6.77 -27.24 51.41
C PHE A 670 -5.48 -27.31 52.27
N ASP A 671 -4.59 -26.31 52.30
CA ASP A 671 -4.49 -25.01 51.57
C ASP A 671 -3.05 -24.42 51.64
N SER A 672 -2.85 -23.22 51.05
CA SER A 672 -2.00 -22.10 51.55
C SER A 672 -0.46 -22.19 51.40
N LEU A 673 0.32 -21.10 51.27
CA LEU A 673 0.06 -19.64 51.13
C LEU A 673 1.31 -18.97 50.48
N ILE A 674 1.16 -17.71 50.01
CA ILE A 674 2.17 -16.63 49.77
C ILE A 674 3.60 -17.06 49.37
#